data_AF-A0A9D1PRL3-F1
#
_entry.id   AF-A0A9D1PRL3-F1
#
_cell.length_a   1.000
_cell.length_b   1.000
_cell.length_c   1.000
_cell.angle_alpha   90.00
_cell.angle_beta   90.00
_cell.angle_gamma   90.00
#
_symmetry.space_group_name_H-M   'P 1'
#
loop_
_entity.id
_entity.type
_entity.pdbx_description
1 polymer ?
#
loop_
_entity_poly.entity_id
_entity_poly.type
_entity_poly.pdbx_seq_one_letter_code
_entity_poly.pdbx_strand_id
1 'polypeptide(L)'
;MRKLLSLLLSVIMTVSLLCGLTVTSVSAAETIEISNVADLMSMADSPNANFYLLNDIDAEDFSWQSVPSFSGNFYGNGYSISIKGAPLFETIESGATVQDLSIWGTEVSGETNVGVIAGTLKGTVKNCYAMGYASGTSVVGGLAGLIDGGTVSDCYASVTVSGSSGTIGGFAGKAENANISRCYSTSTVSGSTVEAGAFIGNNSSSTITNCYYGSDNSSQFLGVGMGSDTVTGLSSAQMNLASSFAGFDFTNTWNIIEGVTRPRLISINGLGTQQSPYRIHNTTDYSELLSAGCGSANAGKYYRLDYDIEGDLTTIGSNDNRFTGIFDGSNHVIRSNDNALFGAVESGATVKNVVLYGGSRTSADVFGFVANVNYGTIENCHVYDSGIAGSKDLGGIAGENVNGTISRCSVVNTAVSGSQTGIAGIAGYNSFGTISECVVRDGRISSGQNSIGGIVGDNTGGLAENCLVWGTSVRSSTSEAGGIAGRLYNGTLRNCYANQSTTAAENAGAIAGNIIEDGLIQNCYYNSERTAAAVGSTGDTTGALTSGGTKSTSSFSGFDFGAVWATDPDGDMTVAAVSGRGTKENPYIIRSGYDWNNAGDGINAAGERSYYALGNTAYGAGAIDSFSGSLDGRGHIMRGGTITNNLTSSGYIGNVVVFGGRAAQNVNGGKIENTAAISVPSSNGGFVGTLSGGSISNCAAFSGSISSDSAAGGFAAQVSGGSIINSYVRNISVGGSGFSGGFVGNNSGGRISNCYVYDGEVSSSNTAGGFAGRNDNGGVIENCYTNAAVSASGSYSGAFVGMNYAIIQNVFADNSAAAAFAALDEGTSAGVSLSSDGAVMPSAFIKTASTNLTVNDTTVYTQADQPTAQTGLTDISGHWAEATIRSLVEKGVVNGYEDNTFRPEDNVTKGEYIKLLMTATESGTSSNFTNYQDVNASWAREFVSRAVELGICDNVNTSATMFGVDEPITRAQASALMGRLLAPDVTGTPNFTDSAYIPDWAANPIYASVQLGLLAGNDDGTFRPMNNLTRAESATIIERIMNLPTE
;
A
#
# COMPACT_ATOMS: atom_id res chain seq x y z
N MET A 1 -17.77 25.40 -57.86
CA MET A 1 -17.68 25.28 -56.39
C MET A 1 -19.00 25.51 -55.66
N ARG A 2 -19.71 26.64 -55.84
CA ARG A 2 -20.99 26.87 -55.11
C ARG A 2 -22.18 25.96 -55.47
N LYS A 3 -22.20 25.34 -56.66
CA LYS A 3 -23.20 24.31 -57.05
C LYS A 3 -22.83 22.88 -56.63
N LEU A 4 -21.57 22.62 -56.25
CA LEU A 4 -21.18 21.33 -55.66
C LEU A 4 -21.51 21.30 -54.16
N LEU A 5 -21.38 22.45 -53.48
CA LEU A 5 -21.70 22.58 -52.06
C LEU A 5 -23.21 22.48 -51.76
N SER A 6 -24.07 22.95 -52.68
CA SER A 6 -25.53 22.82 -52.50
C SER A 6 -26.05 21.41 -52.79
N LEU A 7 -25.36 20.64 -53.64
CA LEU A 7 -25.70 19.23 -53.90
C LEU A 7 -25.22 18.33 -52.74
N LEU A 8 -24.08 18.65 -52.13
CA LEU A 8 -23.60 17.94 -50.93
C LEU A 8 -24.51 18.19 -49.72
N LEU A 9 -25.00 19.43 -49.54
CA LEU A 9 -25.93 19.75 -48.44
C LEU A 9 -27.32 19.12 -48.62
N SER A 10 -27.82 18.98 -49.86
CA SER A 10 -29.13 18.34 -50.08
C SER A 10 -29.06 16.82 -49.92
N VAL A 11 -27.94 16.18 -50.28
CA VAL A 11 -27.72 14.75 -50.05
C VAL A 11 -27.58 14.44 -48.55
N ILE A 12 -26.92 15.33 -47.79
CA ILE A 12 -26.80 15.19 -46.33
C ILE A 12 -28.16 15.38 -45.63
N MET A 13 -29.01 16.32 -46.07
CA MET A 13 -30.35 16.49 -45.47
C MET A 13 -31.35 15.39 -45.82
N THR A 14 -31.23 14.70 -46.96
CA THR A 14 -32.14 13.60 -47.33
C THR A 14 -31.75 12.23 -46.76
N VAL A 15 -30.50 12.03 -46.33
CA VAL A 15 -30.08 10.80 -45.63
C VAL A 15 -30.51 10.82 -44.15
N SER A 16 -30.81 12.00 -43.58
CA SER A 16 -31.26 12.14 -42.19
C SER A 16 -32.75 11.86 -41.93
N LEU A 17 -33.57 11.63 -42.98
CA LEU A 17 -35.02 11.44 -42.83
C LEU A 17 -35.53 10.01 -43.11
N LEU A 18 -34.64 9.04 -43.35
CA LEU A 18 -35.01 7.65 -43.64
C LEU A 18 -34.14 6.63 -42.88
N CYS A 19 -34.03 6.76 -41.56
CA CYS A 19 -33.65 5.64 -40.70
C CYS A 19 -34.19 5.86 -39.28
N GLY A 20 -35.43 5.45 -39.05
CA GLY A 20 -35.99 5.29 -37.71
C GLY A 20 -35.45 4.02 -37.05
N LEU A 21 -34.13 3.90 -36.91
CA LEU A 21 -33.51 3.01 -35.93
C LEU A 21 -33.00 3.89 -34.79
N THR A 22 -33.51 3.62 -33.60
CA THR A 22 -32.99 4.13 -32.34
C THR A 22 -31.51 3.79 -32.23
N VAL A 23 -30.63 4.76 -32.51
CA VAL A 23 -29.27 4.73 -31.99
C VAL A 23 -29.40 5.03 -30.51
N THR A 24 -29.56 3.99 -29.70
CA THR A 24 -29.19 4.04 -28.30
C THR A 24 -27.71 4.38 -28.29
N SER A 25 -27.36 5.58 -27.82
CA SER A 25 -25.98 5.88 -27.42
C SER A 25 -25.58 4.82 -26.40
N VAL A 26 -24.73 3.88 -26.79
CA VAL A 26 -24.07 2.97 -25.84
C VAL A 26 -23.22 3.89 -24.98
N SER A 27 -23.63 4.12 -23.74
CA SER A 27 -22.73 4.74 -22.77
C SER A 27 -21.52 3.82 -22.64
N ALA A 28 -20.31 4.36 -22.70
CA ALA A 28 -19.12 3.59 -22.36
C ALA A 28 -19.36 2.92 -21.00
N ALA A 29 -19.02 1.64 -20.88
CA ALA A 29 -19.11 0.94 -19.60
C ALA A 29 -18.31 1.72 -18.57
N GLU A 30 -18.93 1.98 -17.42
CA GLU A 30 -18.34 2.72 -16.31
C GLU A 30 -17.02 2.08 -15.89
N THR A 31 -16.04 2.88 -15.45
CA THR A 31 -14.75 2.37 -14.96
C THR A 31 -14.69 2.56 -13.46
N ILE A 32 -14.46 1.46 -12.74
CA ILE A 32 -14.46 1.40 -11.28
C ILE A 32 -13.12 0.84 -10.83
N GLU A 33 -12.41 1.60 -10.01
CA GLU A 33 -11.16 1.19 -9.39
C GLU A 33 -11.45 0.50 -8.05
N ILE A 34 -10.78 -0.61 -7.80
CA ILE A 34 -10.93 -1.40 -6.58
C ILE A 34 -9.60 -1.31 -5.82
N SER A 35 -9.60 -0.53 -4.75
CA SER A 35 -8.44 -0.25 -3.90
C SER A 35 -8.57 -0.83 -2.49
N ASN A 36 -9.80 -1.16 -2.08
CA ASN A 36 -10.12 -1.70 -0.76
C ASN A 36 -11.32 -2.67 -0.83
N VAL A 37 -11.63 -3.31 0.29
CA VAL A 37 -12.72 -4.32 0.39
C VAL A 37 -14.09 -3.73 0.08
N ALA A 38 -14.33 -2.46 0.40
CA ALA A 38 -15.63 -1.86 0.17
C ALA A 38 -15.88 -1.57 -1.31
N ASP A 39 -14.85 -1.12 -2.03
CA ASP A 39 -14.89 -1.00 -3.49
C ASP A 39 -15.22 -2.36 -4.12
N LEU A 40 -14.57 -3.42 -3.63
CA LEU A 40 -14.83 -4.80 -4.07
C LEU A 40 -16.28 -5.21 -3.83
N MET A 41 -16.84 -4.89 -2.65
CA MET A 41 -18.23 -5.22 -2.31
C MET A 41 -19.26 -4.41 -3.11
N SER A 42 -18.89 -3.26 -3.69
CA SER A 42 -19.78 -2.43 -4.51
C SER A 42 -19.99 -2.99 -5.93
N MET A 43 -19.23 -4.02 -6.33
CA MET A 43 -19.33 -4.61 -7.67
C MET A 43 -20.74 -5.10 -8.02
N ALA A 44 -21.50 -5.55 -7.02
CA ALA A 44 -22.88 -6.00 -7.21
C ALA A 44 -23.83 -4.86 -7.65
N ASP A 45 -23.46 -3.60 -7.39
CA ASP A 45 -24.27 -2.42 -7.74
C ASP A 45 -24.12 -2.04 -9.22
N SER A 46 -22.99 -2.38 -9.85
CA SER A 46 -22.68 -2.06 -11.25
C SER A 46 -22.00 -3.23 -11.99
N PRO A 47 -22.61 -4.41 -12.06
CA PRO A 47 -21.94 -5.65 -12.49
C PRO A 47 -21.56 -5.71 -13.98
N ASN A 48 -21.91 -4.67 -14.75
CA ASN A 48 -21.57 -4.51 -16.17
C ASN A 48 -20.41 -3.52 -16.42
N ALA A 49 -19.80 -2.96 -15.37
CA ALA A 49 -18.70 -2.01 -15.46
C ALA A 49 -17.35 -2.67 -15.77
N ASN A 50 -16.33 -1.84 -16.01
CA ASN A 50 -14.93 -2.23 -16.09
C ASN A 50 -14.29 -2.02 -14.72
N PHE A 51 -13.83 -3.10 -14.10
CA PHE A 51 -13.23 -3.11 -12.77
C PHE A 51 -11.72 -3.31 -12.87
N TYR A 52 -10.96 -2.49 -12.16
CA TYR A 52 -9.49 -2.60 -12.10
C TYR A 52 -9.04 -2.70 -10.65
N LEU A 53 -8.40 -3.82 -10.29
CA LEU A 53 -7.69 -3.89 -9.01
C LEU A 53 -6.47 -2.96 -9.07
N LEU A 54 -6.34 -2.15 -8.03
CA LEU A 54 -5.18 -1.28 -7.82
C LEU A 54 -4.24 -1.82 -6.74
N ASN A 55 -4.79 -2.65 -5.85
CA ASN A 55 -4.07 -3.30 -4.77
C ASN A 55 -4.65 -4.70 -4.58
N ASP A 56 -3.86 -5.49 -3.86
CA ASP A 56 -4.27 -6.72 -3.22
C ASP A 56 -5.40 -6.46 -2.20
N ILE A 57 -6.48 -7.26 -2.23
CA ILE A 57 -7.67 -7.08 -1.38
C ILE A 57 -7.88 -8.28 -0.47
N ASP A 58 -7.86 -8.07 0.85
CA ASP A 58 -8.21 -9.09 1.83
C ASP A 58 -9.63 -8.84 2.39
N ALA A 59 -10.60 -9.64 1.92
CA ALA A 59 -11.98 -9.62 2.35
C ALA A 59 -12.37 -10.82 3.23
N GLU A 60 -11.42 -11.56 3.82
CA GLU A 60 -11.72 -12.78 4.61
C GLU A 60 -12.43 -12.49 5.94
N ASP A 61 -12.09 -11.36 6.56
CA ASP A 61 -12.72 -10.87 7.79
C ASP A 61 -14.15 -10.34 7.56
N PHE A 62 -14.65 -10.43 6.32
CA PHE A 62 -15.94 -9.92 5.91
C PHE A 62 -16.87 -11.05 5.47
N SER A 63 -18.17 -10.85 5.67
CA SER A 63 -19.19 -11.75 5.13
C SER A 63 -19.37 -11.51 3.63
N TRP A 64 -18.44 -12.01 2.82
CA TRP A 64 -18.49 -11.87 1.37
C TRP A 64 -19.78 -12.48 0.81
N GLN A 65 -20.40 -11.78 -0.14
CA GLN A 65 -21.55 -12.24 -0.92
C GLN A 65 -21.14 -12.21 -2.38
N SER A 66 -21.37 -13.32 -3.10
CA SER A 66 -21.06 -13.42 -4.52
C SER A 66 -21.76 -12.33 -5.32
N VAL A 67 -21.10 -11.82 -6.36
CA VAL A 67 -21.77 -10.99 -7.37
C VAL A 67 -22.70 -11.90 -8.19
N PRO A 68 -24.04 -11.69 -8.19
CA PRO A 68 -24.98 -12.68 -8.73
C PRO A 68 -24.86 -12.92 -10.25
N SER A 69 -24.73 -11.86 -11.04
CA SER A 69 -24.63 -11.93 -12.49
C SER A 69 -23.68 -10.85 -13.01
N PHE A 70 -22.44 -11.24 -13.28
CA PHE A 70 -21.38 -10.35 -13.76
C PHE A 70 -21.34 -10.34 -15.29
N SER A 71 -21.48 -9.16 -15.88
CA SER A 71 -21.53 -8.96 -17.35
C SER A 71 -20.47 -7.98 -17.87
N GLY A 72 -19.60 -7.48 -16.98
CA GLY A 72 -18.56 -6.50 -17.27
C GLY A 72 -17.18 -7.09 -17.58
N ASN A 73 -16.15 -6.27 -17.38
CA ASN A 73 -14.75 -6.69 -17.48
C ASN A 73 -14.06 -6.51 -16.13
N PHE A 74 -13.39 -7.55 -15.64
CA PHE A 74 -12.63 -7.52 -14.40
C PHE A 74 -11.14 -7.73 -14.72
N TYR A 75 -10.35 -6.69 -14.46
CA TYR A 75 -8.91 -6.68 -14.64
C TYR A 75 -8.25 -6.75 -13.26
N GLY A 76 -7.72 -7.93 -12.94
CA GLY A 76 -7.01 -8.11 -11.68
C GLY A 76 -5.65 -7.43 -11.66
N ASN A 77 -5.09 -7.03 -12.82
CA ASN A 77 -3.81 -6.32 -12.94
C ASN A 77 -2.63 -7.01 -12.20
N GLY A 78 -2.73 -8.32 -11.98
CA GLY A 78 -1.73 -9.07 -11.23
C GLY A 78 -1.92 -9.06 -9.71
N TYR A 79 -2.98 -8.45 -9.20
CA TYR A 79 -3.35 -8.43 -7.78
C TYR A 79 -4.27 -9.60 -7.41
N SER A 80 -4.37 -9.83 -6.11
CA SER A 80 -5.12 -10.91 -5.48
C SER A 80 -6.35 -10.41 -4.75
N ILE A 81 -7.32 -11.30 -4.64
CA ILE A 81 -8.47 -11.16 -3.74
C ILE A 81 -8.50 -12.36 -2.79
N SER A 82 -8.60 -12.12 -1.49
CA SER A 82 -8.96 -13.14 -0.50
C SER A 82 -10.42 -12.98 -0.09
N ILE A 83 -11.20 -14.05 -0.13
CA ILE A 83 -12.63 -14.05 0.21
C ILE A 83 -12.97 -15.25 1.08
N LYS A 84 -14.02 -15.11 1.90
CA LYS A 84 -14.52 -16.19 2.74
C LYS A 84 -15.99 -16.52 2.47
N GLY A 85 -16.31 -17.82 2.43
CA GLY A 85 -17.69 -18.33 2.48
C GLY A 85 -18.38 -18.53 1.13
N ALA A 86 -18.26 -17.61 0.18
CA ALA A 86 -18.94 -17.68 -1.12
C ALA A 86 -17.97 -17.43 -2.30
N PRO A 87 -18.29 -17.90 -3.54
CA PRO A 87 -17.53 -17.56 -4.74
C PRO A 87 -17.39 -16.05 -4.98
N LEU A 88 -16.38 -15.61 -5.74
CA LEU A 88 -16.33 -14.19 -6.16
C LEU A 88 -17.56 -13.84 -7.01
N PHE A 89 -17.88 -14.68 -7.99
CA PHE A 89 -19.04 -14.54 -8.86
C PHE A 89 -19.96 -15.75 -8.72
N GLU A 90 -21.27 -15.52 -8.64
CA GLU A 90 -22.22 -16.62 -8.81
C GLU A 90 -22.27 -17.04 -10.29
N THR A 91 -22.45 -16.06 -11.19
CA THR A 91 -22.39 -16.27 -12.64
C THR A 91 -21.52 -15.22 -13.34
N ILE A 92 -20.59 -15.68 -14.19
CA ILE A 92 -19.91 -14.86 -15.19
C ILE A 92 -20.66 -15.04 -16.51
N GLU A 93 -21.36 -14.01 -16.97
CA GLU A 93 -22.23 -14.05 -18.14
C GLU A 93 -21.47 -14.10 -19.46
N SER A 94 -22.18 -14.49 -20.52
CA SER A 94 -21.64 -14.48 -21.88
C SER A 94 -21.22 -13.05 -22.29
N GLY A 95 -19.99 -12.90 -22.78
CA GLY A 95 -19.40 -11.60 -23.12
C GLY A 95 -18.61 -10.93 -21.99
N ALA A 96 -18.76 -11.38 -20.74
CA ALA A 96 -17.95 -10.90 -19.63
C ALA A 96 -16.53 -11.46 -19.69
N THR A 97 -15.56 -10.68 -19.17
CA THR A 97 -14.15 -11.09 -19.08
C THR A 97 -13.64 -10.93 -17.66
N VAL A 98 -12.96 -11.95 -17.12
CA VAL A 98 -12.15 -11.85 -15.91
C VAL A 98 -10.72 -12.24 -16.27
N GLN A 99 -9.76 -11.38 -15.96
CA GLN A 99 -8.37 -11.64 -16.31
C GLN A 99 -7.35 -11.15 -15.30
N ASP A 100 -6.17 -11.78 -15.29
CA ASP A 100 -4.98 -11.38 -14.52
C ASP A 100 -5.26 -11.29 -13.02
N LEU A 101 -6.01 -12.27 -12.49
CA LEU A 101 -6.52 -12.30 -11.13
C LEU A 101 -6.15 -13.59 -10.39
N SER A 102 -5.60 -13.45 -9.18
CA SER A 102 -5.48 -14.53 -8.22
C SER A 102 -6.59 -14.43 -7.16
N ILE A 103 -7.18 -15.57 -6.79
CA ILE A 103 -8.18 -15.60 -5.70
C ILE A 103 -7.82 -16.66 -4.68
N TRP A 104 -7.80 -16.26 -3.42
CA TRP A 104 -7.75 -17.17 -2.28
C TRP A 104 -9.14 -17.28 -1.64
N GLY A 105 -9.76 -18.46 -1.79
CA GLY A 105 -11.07 -18.74 -1.22
C GLY A 105 -10.96 -19.49 0.10
N THR A 106 -11.10 -18.81 1.22
CA THR A 106 -11.18 -19.46 2.53
C THR A 106 -12.59 -20.02 2.72
N GLU A 107 -12.72 -21.35 2.81
CA GLU A 107 -13.99 -22.04 3.08
C GLU A 107 -15.13 -21.66 2.12
N VAL A 108 -14.86 -21.54 0.80
CA VAL A 108 -15.92 -21.29 -0.18
C VAL A 108 -16.87 -22.48 -0.19
N SER A 109 -18.16 -22.23 0.06
CA SER A 109 -19.17 -23.27 0.18
C SER A 109 -20.48 -22.89 -0.50
N GLY A 110 -21.25 -23.89 -0.92
CA GLY A 110 -22.58 -23.66 -1.50
C GLY A 110 -23.32 -24.96 -1.80
N GLU A 111 -24.62 -24.85 -2.09
CA GLU A 111 -25.46 -26.00 -2.39
C GLU A 111 -25.34 -26.44 -3.86
N THR A 112 -25.35 -25.49 -4.80
CA THR A 112 -25.36 -25.75 -6.25
C THR A 112 -24.24 -24.98 -6.95
N ASN A 113 -23.47 -25.64 -7.83
CA ASN A 113 -22.34 -25.10 -8.59
C ASN A 113 -21.38 -24.23 -7.76
N VAL A 114 -20.37 -24.85 -7.15
CA VAL A 114 -19.40 -24.17 -6.30
C VAL A 114 -18.04 -24.14 -6.98
N GLY A 115 -17.44 -22.96 -7.07
CA GLY A 115 -16.04 -22.75 -7.44
C GLY A 115 -15.54 -21.46 -6.81
N VAL A 116 -14.21 -21.32 -6.62
CA VAL A 116 -13.66 -20.15 -5.92
C VAL A 116 -13.86 -18.87 -6.73
N ILE A 117 -13.60 -18.90 -8.05
CA ILE A 117 -13.82 -17.74 -8.92
C ILE A 117 -15.30 -17.61 -9.27
N ALA A 118 -15.91 -18.70 -9.74
CA ALA A 118 -17.28 -18.66 -10.23
C ALA A 118 -18.08 -19.91 -9.85
N GLY A 119 -19.37 -19.73 -9.54
CA GLY A 119 -20.30 -20.85 -9.57
C GLY A 119 -20.50 -21.35 -10.99
N THR A 120 -20.97 -20.48 -11.89
CA THR A 120 -21.21 -20.77 -13.32
C THR A 120 -20.41 -19.81 -14.21
N LEU A 121 -19.74 -20.35 -15.22
CA LEU A 121 -18.86 -19.60 -16.13
C LEU A 121 -19.33 -19.76 -17.59
N LYS A 122 -19.91 -18.70 -18.14
CA LYS A 122 -20.31 -18.59 -19.57
C LYS A 122 -19.45 -17.62 -20.37
N GLY A 123 -18.75 -16.71 -19.69
CA GLY A 123 -17.86 -15.71 -20.28
C GLY A 123 -16.43 -16.22 -20.51
N THR A 124 -15.47 -15.31 -20.43
CA THR A 124 -14.03 -15.59 -20.58
C THR A 124 -13.30 -15.41 -19.27
N VAL A 125 -12.51 -16.41 -18.87
CA VAL A 125 -11.57 -16.31 -17.75
C VAL A 125 -10.17 -16.66 -18.25
N LYS A 126 -9.20 -15.75 -18.10
CA LYS A 126 -7.83 -15.98 -18.59
C LYS A 126 -6.76 -15.43 -17.66
N ASN A 127 -5.59 -16.06 -17.61
CA ASN A 127 -4.50 -15.64 -16.71
C ASN A 127 -4.97 -15.53 -15.24
N CYS A 128 -5.79 -16.48 -14.78
CA CYS A 128 -6.31 -16.47 -13.42
C CYS A 128 -5.98 -17.75 -12.67
N TYR A 129 -5.93 -17.69 -11.35
CA TYR A 129 -5.86 -18.90 -10.56
C TYR A 129 -6.61 -18.83 -9.24
N ALA A 130 -7.01 -20.01 -8.76
CA ALA A 130 -7.72 -20.20 -7.51
C ALA A 130 -6.91 -21.05 -6.52
N MET A 131 -6.97 -20.65 -5.25
CA MET A 131 -6.41 -21.37 -4.10
C MET A 131 -7.44 -21.44 -2.96
N GLY A 132 -7.14 -22.25 -1.94
CA GLY A 132 -7.96 -22.37 -0.73
C GLY A 132 -8.84 -23.61 -0.74
N TYR A 133 -10.12 -23.45 -0.40
CA TYR A 133 -11.07 -24.53 -0.16
C TYR A 133 -12.38 -24.30 -0.90
N ALA A 134 -12.90 -25.34 -1.56
CA ALA A 134 -14.22 -25.34 -2.19
C ALA A 134 -15.02 -26.57 -1.74
N SER A 135 -16.22 -26.37 -1.21
CA SER A 135 -17.08 -27.45 -0.73
C SER A 135 -18.54 -27.30 -1.16
N GLY A 136 -19.21 -28.41 -1.47
CA GLY A 136 -20.62 -28.37 -1.84
C GLY A 136 -21.26 -29.75 -2.00
N THR A 137 -22.56 -29.77 -2.28
CA THR A 137 -23.34 -31.03 -2.30
C THR A 137 -23.67 -31.54 -3.71
N SER A 138 -23.69 -30.66 -4.73
CA SER A 138 -24.15 -30.98 -6.10
C SER A 138 -23.06 -30.95 -7.19
N VAL A 139 -22.43 -29.81 -7.46
CA VAL A 139 -21.36 -29.68 -8.46
C VAL A 139 -20.28 -28.79 -7.89
N VAL A 140 -19.05 -29.29 -7.77
CA VAL A 140 -17.96 -28.59 -7.10
C VAL A 140 -16.70 -28.64 -7.95
N GLY A 141 -16.09 -27.48 -8.19
CA GLY A 141 -14.79 -27.35 -8.83
C GLY A 141 -13.86 -26.41 -8.07
N GLY A 142 -12.55 -26.51 -8.30
CA GLY A 142 -11.59 -25.60 -7.69
C GLY A 142 -11.70 -24.16 -8.23
N LEU A 143 -11.68 -24.00 -9.55
CA LEU A 143 -11.82 -22.70 -10.22
C LEU A 143 -13.29 -22.31 -10.40
N ALA A 144 -14.08 -23.23 -10.98
CA ALA A 144 -15.48 -23.01 -11.29
C ALA A 144 -16.34 -24.25 -11.02
N GLY A 145 -17.58 -24.07 -10.57
CA GLY A 145 -18.53 -25.18 -10.45
C GLY A 145 -18.88 -25.78 -11.80
N LEU A 146 -19.49 -24.96 -12.68
CA LEU A 146 -19.89 -25.31 -14.03
C LEU A 146 -19.29 -24.33 -15.05
N ILE A 147 -18.68 -24.85 -16.11
CA ILE A 147 -18.30 -24.08 -17.29
C ILE A 147 -19.29 -24.42 -18.42
N ASP A 148 -20.12 -23.47 -18.83
CA ASP A 148 -21.21 -23.65 -19.79
C ASP A 148 -21.00 -22.73 -21.00
N GLY A 149 -20.42 -23.26 -22.08
CA GLY A 149 -20.07 -22.50 -23.29
C GLY A 149 -18.92 -21.50 -23.11
N GLY A 150 -18.39 -21.35 -21.89
CA GLY A 150 -17.34 -20.40 -21.55
C GLY A 150 -15.95 -20.78 -22.07
N THR A 151 -15.06 -19.78 -22.11
CA THR A 151 -13.64 -19.95 -22.49
C THR A 151 -12.75 -19.76 -21.28
N VAL A 152 -11.88 -20.74 -21.01
CA VAL A 152 -10.89 -20.68 -19.93
C VAL A 152 -9.51 -20.96 -20.49
N SER A 153 -8.57 -20.03 -20.30
CA SER A 153 -7.22 -20.20 -20.83
C SER A 153 -6.13 -19.66 -19.94
N ASP A 154 -4.99 -20.36 -19.88
CA ASP A 154 -3.84 -19.92 -19.09
C ASP A 154 -4.20 -19.75 -17.61
N CYS A 155 -4.90 -20.74 -17.04
CA CYS A 155 -5.42 -20.70 -15.67
C CYS A 155 -5.03 -21.94 -14.86
N TYR A 156 -4.96 -21.84 -13.54
CA TYR A 156 -4.75 -23.01 -12.70
C TYR A 156 -5.57 -23.02 -11.40
N ALA A 157 -5.71 -24.20 -10.79
CA ALA A 157 -6.37 -24.36 -9.49
C ALA A 157 -5.52 -25.23 -8.56
N SER A 158 -5.28 -24.74 -7.35
CA SER A 158 -4.64 -25.47 -6.25
C SER A 158 -5.53 -25.43 -5.01
N VAL A 159 -6.72 -26.02 -5.14
CA VAL A 159 -7.81 -25.93 -4.16
C VAL A 159 -8.01 -27.29 -3.50
N THR A 160 -8.33 -27.31 -2.21
CA THR A 160 -8.89 -28.52 -1.60
C THR A 160 -10.38 -28.58 -1.92
N VAL A 161 -10.77 -29.53 -2.74
CA VAL A 161 -12.15 -29.69 -3.23
C VAL A 161 -12.82 -30.84 -2.48
N SER A 162 -13.99 -30.58 -1.90
CA SER A 162 -14.76 -31.57 -1.14
C SER A 162 -16.23 -31.63 -1.59
N GLY A 163 -16.78 -32.83 -1.73
CA GLY A 163 -18.20 -33.00 -2.04
C GLY A 163 -18.80 -34.31 -1.55
N SER A 164 -20.08 -34.27 -1.20
CA SER A 164 -20.79 -35.37 -0.51
C SER A 164 -21.68 -36.25 -1.39
N SER A 165 -22.20 -35.74 -2.51
CA SER A 165 -23.17 -36.48 -3.35
C SER A 165 -23.20 -36.09 -4.84
N GLY A 166 -22.18 -35.39 -5.33
CA GLY A 166 -22.22 -34.66 -6.60
C GLY A 166 -21.10 -34.94 -7.61
N THR A 167 -21.05 -34.15 -8.69
CA THR A 167 -19.92 -34.14 -9.64
C THR A 167 -18.80 -33.26 -9.09
N ILE A 168 -17.56 -33.77 -9.05
CA ILE A 168 -16.45 -33.08 -8.39
C ILE A 168 -15.23 -33.06 -9.32
N GLY A 169 -14.62 -31.89 -9.52
CA GLY A 169 -13.38 -31.76 -10.29
C GLY A 169 -12.34 -30.88 -9.60
N GLY A 170 -11.07 -31.23 -9.71
CA GLY A 170 -9.98 -30.40 -9.15
C GLY A 170 -9.91 -28.98 -9.75
N PHE A 171 -10.26 -28.83 -11.03
CA PHE A 171 -10.32 -27.56 -11.75
C PHE A 171 -11.77 -27.08 -11.93
N ALA A 172 -12.63 -27.92 -12.51
CA ALA A 172 -14.04 -27.61 -12.69
C ALA A 172 -14.93 -28.82 -12.39
N GLY A 173 -16.08 -28.61 -11.75
CA GLY A 173 -17.03 -29.69 -11.49
C GLY A 173 -17.57 -30.26 -12.80
N LYS A 174 -18.14 -29.39 -13.65
CA LYS A 174 -18.66 -29.74 -14.98
C LYS A 174 -18.13 -28.81 -16.06
N ALA A 175 -17.94 -29.35 -17.26
CA ALA A 175 -17.65 -28.58 -18.47
C ALA A 175 -18.58 -29.01 -19.61
N GLU A 176 -19.39 -28.08 -20.12
CA GLU A 176 -20.39 -28.31 -21.17
C GLU A 176 -20.16 -27.33 -22.32
N ASN A 177 -19.88 -27.85 -23.52
CA ASN A 177 -19.57 -27.04 -24.72
C ASN A 177 -18.47 -25.98 -24.50
N ALA A 178 -17.56 -26.22 -23.56
CA ALA A 178 -16.55 -25.26 -23.14
C ALA A 178 -15.29 -25.31 -24.02
N ASN A 179 -14.47 -24.26 -23.95
CA ASN A 179 -13.11 -24.25 -24.51
C ASN A 179 -12.10 -24.01 -23.39
N ILE A 180 -11.30 -25.03 -23.06
CA ILE A 180 -10.34 -25.00 -21.94
C ILE A 180 -8.95 -25.30 -22.50
N SER A 181 -8.02 -24.36 -22.35
CA SER A 181 -6.67 -24.55 -22.90
C SER A 181 -5.53 -24.00 -22.04
N ARG A 182 -4.38 -24.70 -22.04
CA ARG A 182 -3.19 -24.30 -21.25
C ARG A 182 -3.52 -24.11 -19.76
N CYS A 183 -4.28 -25.03 -19.21
CA CYS A 183 -4.70 -24.99 -17.81
C CYS A 183 -4.14 -26.17 -17.02
N TYR A 184 -3.92 -26.02 -15.72
CA TYR A 184 -3.57 -27.17 -14.89
C TYR A 184 -4.23 -27.15 -13.51
N SER A 185 -4.28 -28.31 -12.85
CA SER A 185 -4.75 -28.40 -11.46
C SER A 185 -3.82 -29.23 -10.58
N THR A 186 -3.53 -28.70 -9.40
CA THR A 186 -2.86 -29.40 -8.29
C THR A 186 -3.80 -29.61 -7.11
N SER A 187 -5.10 -29.45 -7.35
CA SER A 187 -6.14 -29.59 -6.35
C SER A 187 -6.18 -31.00 -5.78
N THR A 188 -6.45 -31.07 -4.48
CA THR A 188 -6.76 -32.33 -3.80
C THR A 188 -8.27 -32.54 -3.87
N VAL A 189 -8.71 -33.67 -4.41
CA VAL A 189 -10.14 -34.00 -4.51
C VAL A 189 -10.49 -35.04 -3.45
N SER A 190 -11.40 -34.68 -2.56
CA SER A 190 -11.88 -35.52 -1.46
C SER A 190 -13.39 -35.73 -1.54
N GLY A 191 -13.85 -36.98 -1.36
CA GLY A 191 -15.26 -37.37 -1.51
C GLY A 191 -15.42 -38.70 -2.23
N SER A 192 -16.59 -39.33 -2.07
CA SER A 192 -16.93 -40.63 -2.68
C SER A 192 -18.03 -40.44 -3.72
N THR A 193 -17.67 -40.06 -4.95
CA THR A 193 -18.63 -39.90 -6.04
C THR A 193 -18.17 -40.60 -7.31
N VAL A 194 -19.13 -41.03 -8.14
CA VAL A 194 -18.87 -41.79 -9.38
C VAL A 194 -18.34 -40.87 -10.51
N GLU A 195 -18.49 -39.55 -10.37
CA GLU A 195 -18.14 -38.54 -11.37
C GLU A 195 -17.02 -37.60 -10.88
N ALA A 196 -16.07 -38.14 -10.12
CA ALA A 196 -14.92 -37.39 -9.62
C ALA A 196 -13.74 -37.45 -10.61
N GLY A 197 -13.16 -36.29 -10.92
CA GLY A 197 -11.96 -36.17 -11.74
C GLY A 197 -10.91 -35.27 -11.09
N ALA A 198 -9.64 -35.59 -11.29
CA ALA A 198 -8.52 -34.80 -10.79
C ALA A 198 -8.44 -33.40 -11.46
N PHE A 199 -9.03 -33.24 -12.65
CA PHE A 199 -9.16 -31.96 -13.34
C PHE A 199 -10.64 -31.59 -13.55
N ILE A 200 -11.41 -32.37 -14.31
CA ILE A 200 -12.86 -32.13 -14.54
C ILE A 200 -13.66 -33.33 -14.04
N GLY A 201 -14.74 -33.09 -13.30
CA GLY A 201 -15.62 -34.17 -12.86
C GLY A 201 -16.40 -34.80 -14.01
N ASN A 202 -17.14 -34.00 -14.77
CA ASN A 202 -17.91 -34.45 -15.94
C ASN A 202 -17.74 -33.49 -17.13
N ASN A 203 -17.35 -34.04 -18.29
CA ASN A 203 -17.15 -33.32 -19.53
C ASN A 203 -18.18 -33.74 -20.61
N SER A 204 -18.93 -32.77 -21.14
CA SER A 204 -19.83 -32.98 -22.28
C SER A 204 -19.53 -32.00 -23.43
N SER A 205 -19.13 -32.54 -24.58
CA SER A 205 -18.92 -31.78 -25.82
C SER A 205 -17.95 -30.58 -25.74
N SER A 206 -17.04 -30.54 -24.75
CA SER A 206 -16.04 -29.47 -24.62
C SER A 206 -14.74 -29.77 -25.37
N THR A 207 -14.02 -28.72 -25.76
CA THR A 207 -12.65 -28.79 -26.29
C THR A 207 -11.66 -28.53 -25.16
N ILE A 208 -10.83 -29.52 -24.84
CA ILE A 208 -9.81 -29.44 -23.80
C ILE A 208 -8.44 -29.67 -24.47
N THR A 209 -7.50 -28.75 -24.32
CA THR A 209 -6.22 -28.82 -25.06
C THR A 209 -5.05 -28.30 -24.22
N ASN A 210 -3.95 -29.06 -24.16
CA ASN A 210 -2.78 -28.73 -23.36
C ASN A 210 -3.14 -28.50 -21.87
N CYS A 211 -3.96 -29.38 -21.31
CA CYS A 211 -4.37 -29.31 -19.92
C CYS A 211 -3.75 -30.43 -19.09
N TYR A 212 -3.40 -30.13 -17.85
CA TYR A 212 -2.59 -31.01 -16.99
C TYR A 212 -3.17 -31.15 -15.57
N TYR A 213 -2.85 -32.25 -14.88
CA TYR A 213 -3.19 -32.40 -13.47
C TYR A 213 -2.10 -33.11 -12.68
N GLY A 214 -2.02 -32.81 -11.38
CA GLY A 214 -1.06 -33.44 -10.46
C GLY A 214 -1.49 -34.87 -10.15
N SER A 215 -0.80 -35.85 -10.74
CA SER A 215 -1.16 -37.27 -10.57
C SER A 215 -0.99 -37.77 -9.14
N ASP A 216 -0.16 -37.08 -8.35
CA ASP A 216 0.15 -37.48 -6.98
C ASP A 216 -0.92 -36.98 -5.97
N ASN A 217 -1.51 -35.81 -6.25
CA ASN A 217 -2.44 -35.12 -5.33
C ASN A 217 -3.82 -35.77 -5.28
N SER A 218 -4.22 -36.41 -6.38
CA SER A 218 -5.53 -37.06 -6.56
C SER A 218 -5.39 -38.41 -7.25
N SER A 219 -4.41 -39.21 -6.81
CA SER A 219 -3.96 -40.46 -7.45
C SER A 219 -5.05 -41.53 -7.66
N GLN A 220 -6.20 -41.39 -7.00
CA GLN A 220 -7.37 -42.25 -7.16
C GLN A 220 -8.27 -41.88 -8.37
N PHE A 221 -8.04 -40.73 -9.01
CA PHE A 221 -8.90 -40.21 -10.08
C PHE A 221 -8.12 -40.00 -11.40
N LEU A 222 -8.83 -40.20 -12.52
CA LEU A 222 -8.37 -39.79 -13.85
C LEU A 222 -8.47 -38.26 -14.00
N GLY A 223 -7.94 -37.71 -15.10
CA GLY A 223 -8.06 -36.28 -15.39
C GLY A 223 -9.52 -35.84 -15.53
N VAL A 224 -10.31 -36.62 -16.28
CA VAL A 224 -11.76 -36.45 -16.40
C VAL A 224 -12.48 -37.66 -15.80
N GLY A 225 -13.38 -37.41 -14.84
CA GLY A 225 -14.14 -38.48 -14.17
C GLY A 225 -15.14 -39.17 -15.09
N MET A 226 -15.93 -38.38 -15.82
CA MET A 226 -16.91 -38.84 -16.81
C MET A 226 -16.82 -38.04 -18.11
N GLY A 227 -16.83 -38.72 -19.25
CA GLY A 227 -16.73 -38.09 -20.57
C GLY A 227 -15.37 -38.31 -21.24
N SER A 228 -15.05 -37.50 -22.25
CA SER A 228 -13.77 -37.61 -22.96
C SER A 228 -12.64 -37.02 -22.12
N ASP A 229 -11.62 -37.84 -21.83
CA ASP A 229 -10.40 -37.40 -21.15
C ASP A 229 -9.28 -37.12 -22.15
N THR A 230 -8.77 -35.90 -22.12
CA THR A 230 -7.61 -35.43 -22.91
C THR A 230 -6.60 -34.71 -22.02
N VAL A 231 -6.79 -34.76 -20.69
CA VAL A 231 -5.95 -34.08 -19.71
C VAL A 231 -4.78 -34.98 -19.34
N THR A 232 -3.57 -34.43 -19.29
CA THR A 232 -2.36 -35.22 -19.03
C THR A 232 -1.98 -35.19 -17.53
N GLY A 233 -1.85 -36.35 -16.91
CA GLY A 233 -1.36 -36.47 -15.54
C GLY A 233 0.16 -36.31 -15.47
N LEU A 234 0.64 -35.46 -14.56
CA LEU A 234 2.06 -35.22 -14.30
C LEU A 234 2.36 -35.46 -12.81
N SER A 235 3.46 -36.17 -12.54
CA SER A 235 3.99 -36.28 -11.18
C SER A 235 4.47 -34.92 -10.68
N SER A 236 4.64 -34.78 -9.37
CA SER A 236 5.13 -33.55 -8.73
C SER A 236 6.48 -33.10 -9.30
N ALA A 237 7.37 -34.04 -9.62
CA ALA A 237 8.65 -33.73 -10.26
C ALA A 237 8.48 -33.21 -11.70
N GLN A 238 7.57 -33.81 -12.48
CA GLN A 238 7.30 -33.37 -13.84
C GLN A 238 6.60 -32.01 -13.88
N MET A 239 5.73 -31.73 -12.90
CA MET A 239 5.08 -30.43 -12.74
C MET A 239 6.06 -29.28 -12.52
N ASN A 240 7.30 -29.57 -12.11
CA ASN A 240 8.34 -28.57 -11.90
C ASN A 240 9.29 -28.41 -13.10
N LEU A 241 8.94 -28.96 -14.27
CA LEU A 241 9.78 -28.90 -15.47
C LEU A 241 9.03 -28.23 -16.63
N ALA A 242 9.60 -27.20 -17.24
CA ALA A 242 8.97 -26.49 -18.36
C ALA A 242 8.64 -27.43 -19.52
N SER A 243 9.56 -28.38 -19.78
CA SER A 243 9.45 -29.38 -20.85
C SER A 243 8.23 -30.31 -20.73
N SER A 244 7.58 -30.38 -19.56
CA SER A 244 6.37 -31.19 -19.36
C SER A 244 5.09 -30.52 -19.87
N PHE A 245 5.09 -29.20 -20.07
CA PHE A 245 3.91 -28.41 -20.41
C PHE A 245 3.92 -27.97 -21.88
N ALA A 246 3.47 -28.86 -22.77
CA ALA A 246 3.34 -28.56 -24.18
C ALA A 246 2.37 -27.40 -24.41
N GLY A 247 2.78 -26.43 -25.24
CA GLY A 247 1.96 -25.27 -25.62
C GLY A 247 1.87 -24.15 -24.58
N PHE A 248 2.50 -24.28 -23.41
CA PHE A 248 2.68 -23.16 -22.48
C PHE A 248 3.78 -22.22 -22.99
N ASP A 249 3.54 -20.91 -22.91
CA ASP A 249 4.54 -19.89 -23.24
C ASP A 249 5.30 -19.44 -21.98
N PHE A 250 6.48 -20.04 -21.76
CA PHE A 250 7.38 -19.69 -20.66
C PHE A 250 8.20 -18.41 -20.90
N THR A 251 7.92 -17.67 -21.97
CA THR A 251 8.56 -16.38 -22.29
C THR A 251 7.69 -15.22 -21.85
N ASN A 252 6.37 -15.28 -22.11
CA ASN A 252 5.48 -14.13 -21.92
C ASN A 252 4.29 -14.36 -20.97
N THR A 253 3.85 -15.61 -20.78
CA THR A 253 2.65 -15.90 -19.99
C THR A 253 2.97 -16.60 -18.68
N TRP A 254 3.83 -17.61 -18.75
CA TRP A 254 4.19 -18.46 -17.63
C TRP A 254 5.66 -18.31 -17.28
N ASN A 255 6.00 -18.54 -16.02
CA ASN A 255 7.35 -18.62 -15.51
C ASN A 255 7.49 -19.91 -14.70
N ILE A 256 8.67 -20.51 -14.70
CA ILE A 256 8.97 -21.70 -13.92
C ILE A 256 10.44 -21.69 -13.52
N ILE A 257 10.71 -21.94 -12.25
CA ILE A 257 12.06 -22.20 -11.75
C ILE A 257 12.27 -23.70 -11.83
N GLU A 258 13.09 -24.13 -12.80
CA GLU A 258 13.32 -25.55 -13.12
C GLU A 258 13.65 -26.39 -11.87
N GLY A 259 12.85 -27.44 -11.67
CA GLY A 259 12.97 -28.36 -10.53
C GLY A 259 12.42 -27.85 -9.21
N VAL A 260 12.07 -26.57 -9.10
CA VAL A 260 11.61 -25.94 -7.85
C VAL A 260 10.11 -25.65 -7.89
N THR A 261 9.69 -24.76 -8.79
CA THR A 261 8.31 -24.27 -8.83
C THR A 261 7.53 -24.97 -9.93
N ARG A 262 6.21 -24.95 -9.81
CA ARG A 262 5.28 -25.23 -10.93
C ARG A 262 5.18 -24.00 -11.84
N PRO A 263 4.57 -24.09 -13.04
CA PRO A 263 4.29 -22.91 -13.87
C PRO A 263 3.48 -21.87 -13.10
N ARG A 264 3.98 -20.65 -13.02
CA ARG A 264 3.33 -19.50 -12.39
C ARG A 264 3.06 -18.43 -13.43
N LEU A 265 1.93 -17.74 -13.34
CA LEU A 265 1.60 -16.68 -14.29
C LEU A 265 2.50 -15.46 -14.08
N ILE A 266 3.13 -14.96 -15.15
CA ILE A 266 4.03 -13.79 -15.08
C ILE A 266 3.26 -12.53 -14.66
N SER A 267 2.04 -12.34 -15.17
CA SER A 267 1.23 -11.16 -14.84
C SER A 267 0.94 -11.03 -13.34
N ILE A 268 0.95 -12.14 -12.60
CA ILE A 268 0.70 -12.16 -11.16
C ILE A 268 1.99 -12.37 -10.35
N ASN A 269 2.95 -13.16 -10.84
CA ASN A 269 4.08 -13.63 -10.02
C ASN A 269 5.44 -13.07 -10.42
N GLY A 270 5.52 -12.42 -11.58
CA GLY A 270 6.72 -11.81 -12.13
C GLY A 270 7.84 -12.76 -12.59
N LEU A 271 8.95 -12.14 -13.01
CA LEU A 271 10.11 -12.78 -13.67
C LEU A 271 11.38 -12.81 -12.80
N GLY A 272 11.30 -12.27 -11.58
CA GLY A 272 12.45 -12.08 -10.69
C GLY A 272 13.40 -10.99 -11.14
N THR A 273 12.90 -9.99 -11.87
CA THR A 273 13.63 -8.76 -12.24
C THR A 273 13.15 -7.61 -11.35
N GLN A 274 13.86 -6.49 -11.31
CA GLN A 274 13.41 -5.35 -10.50
C GLN A 274 12.05 -4.79 -10.97
N GLN A 275 11.80 -4.74 -12.28
CA GLN A 275 10.53 -4.27 -12.86
C GLN A 275 9.40 -5.31 -12.75
N SER A 276 9.76 -6.59 -12.62
CA SER A 276 8.82 -7.71 -12.53
C SER A 276 9.37 -8.70 -11.50
N PRO A 277 9.27 -8.39 -10.20
CA PRO A 277 9.87 -9.18 -9.14
C PRO A 277 9.11 -10.49 -8.93
N TYR A 278 9.79 -11.49 -8.37
CA TYR A 278 9.11 -12.67 -7.84
C TYR A 278 8.24 -12.25 -6.65
N ARG A 279 6.93 -12.40 -6.78
CA ARG A 279 5.96 -12.01 -5.76
C ARG A 279 5.77 -13.10 -4.72
N ILE A 280 5.91 -12.73 -3.45
CA ILE A 280 5.72 -13.60 -2.29
C ILE A 280 4.43 -13.17 -1.60
N HIS A 281 3.43 -14.06 -1.60
CA HIS A 281 2.11 -13.78 -1.03
C HIS A 281 1.87 -14.48 0.31
N ASN A 282 2.64 -15.53 0.61
CA ASN A 282 2.46 -16.36 1.79
C ASN A 282 3.76 -17.08 2.19
N THR A 283 3.71 -17.84 3.28
CA THR A 283 4.85 -18.58 3.83
C THR A 283 5.37 -19.70 2.92
N THR A 284 4.52 -20.28 2.07
CA THR A 284 4.93 -21.30 1.10
C THR A 284 5.77 -20.66 -0.01
N ASP A 285 5.27 -19.58 -0.61
CA ASP A 285 6.01 -18.77 -1.59
C ASP A 285 7.38 -18.35 -1.04
N TYR A 286 7.41 -17.85 0.19
CA TYR A 286 8.64 -17.46 0.89
C TYR A 286 9.64 -18.61 0.87
N SER A 287 9.24 -19.81 1.33
CA SER A 287 10.13 -20.95 1.43
C SER A 287 10.61 -21.47 0.07
N GLU A 288 9.72 -21.59 -0.92
CA GLU A 288 10.05 -22.17 -2.23
C GLU A 288 10.89 -21.22 -3.08
N LEU A 289 10.49 -19.95 -3.19
CA LEU A 289 11.14 -18.97 -4.07
C LEU A 289 12.52 -18.56 -3.53
N LEU A 290 12.61 -18.25 -2.23
CA LEU A 290 13.86 -17.76 -1.66
C LEU A 290 14.89 -18.88 -1.51
N SER A 291 14.46 -20.13 -1.27
CA SER A 291 15.38 -21.27 -1.27
C SER A 291 16.01 -21.50 -2.64
N ALA A 292 15.28 -21.24 -3.73
CA ALA A 292 15.86 -21.25 -5.08
C ALA A 292 16.84 -20.10 -5.32
N GLY A 293 16.71 -19.00 -4.57
CA GLY A 293 17.63 -17.86 -4.57
C GLY A 293 18.97 -18.12 -3.87
N CYS A 294 19.19 -19.35 -3.38
CA CYS A 294 20.47 -19.74 -2.80
C CYS A 294 21.43 -20.31 -3.85
N GLY A 295 22.73 -20.03 -3.67
CA GLY A 295 23.77 -20.45 -4.60
C GLY A 295 23.79 -19.62 -5.89
N SER A 296 24.50 -20.10 -6.92
CA SER A 296 24.77 -19.30 -8.13
C SER A 296 23.67 -19.29 -9.18
N ALA A 297 22.72 -20.23 -9.13
CA ALA A 297 21.73 -20.43 -10.20
C ALA A 297 20.75 -19.25 -10.36
N ASN A 298 20.47 -18.53 -9.28
CA ASN A 298 19.50 -17.41 -9.26
C ASN A 298 20.09 -16.13 -8.64
N ALA A 299 21.41 -15.95 -8.77
CA ALA A 299 22.08 -14.75 -8.28
C ALA A 299 21.49 -13.47 -8.91
N GLY A 300 21.25 -12.46 -8.08
CA GLY A 300 20.70 -11.16 -8.49
C GLY A 300 19.21 -11.15 -8.82
N LYS A 301 18.48 -12.26 -8.61
CA LYS A 301 17.01 -12.27 -8.76
C LYS A 301 16.34 -11.42 -7.69
N TYR A 302 15.27 -10.73 -8.09
CA TYR A 302 14.50 -9.84 -7.23
C TYR A 302 13.25 -10.55 -6.69
N TYR A 303 13.10 -10.55 -5.37
CA TYR A 303 11.98 -11.13 -4.64
C TYR A 303 11.31 -10.01 -3.85
N ARG A 304 9.99 -9.90 -3.96
CA ARG A 304 9.20 -8.87 -3.28
C ARG A 304 8.11 -9.53 -2.45
N LEU A 305 8.04 -9.16 -1.18
CA LEU A 305 6.90 -9.48 -0.32
C LEU A 305 5.78 -8.50 -0.66
N ASP A 306 4.57 -9.01 -0.93
CA ASP A 306 3.38 -8.19 -1.23
C ASP A 306 2.32 -8.25 -0.12
N TYR A 307 2.54 -9.09 0.91
CA TYR A 307 1.62 -9.28 2.03
C TYR A 307 2.35 -9.43 3.35
N ASP A 308 1.68 -9.02 4.43
CA ASP A 308 2.09 -9.44 5.76
C ASP A 308 1.97 -10.97 5.85
N ILE A 309 2.98 -11.64 6.41
CA ILE A 309 3.00 -13.09 6.55
C ILE A 309 3.23 -13.49 8.00
N GLU A 310 2.51 -14.52 8.44
CA GLU A 310 2.59 -15.06 9.81
C GLU A 310 2.76 -16.59 9.76
N GLY A 311 3.63 -17.12 10.63
CA GLY A 311 3.78 -18.55 10.85
C GLY A 311 5.23 -19.04 10.94
N ASP A 312 5.39 -20.36 10.90
CA ASP A 312 6.68 -21.03 11.00
C ASP A 312 7.45 -20.87 9.68
N LEU A 313 8.35 -19.89 9.63
CA LEU A 313 9.23 -19.69 8.49
C LEU A 313 10.47 -20.57 8.58
N THR A 314 10.88 -21.16 7.45
CA THR A 314 12.16 -21.85 7.32
C THR A 314 13.29 -20.84 7.10
N THR A 315 14.41 -20.99 7.81
CA THR A 315 15.60 -20.19 7.51
C THR A 315 16.12 -20.47 6.10
N ILE A 316 16.29 -19.42 5.31
CA ILE A 316 16.73 -19.49 3.92
C ILE A 316 18.26 -19.50 3.85
N GLY A 317 18.79 -20.53 3.21
CA GLY A 317 20.22 -20.67 2.97
C GLY A 317 21.03 -21.03 4.22
N SER A 318 22.31 -21.30 4.00
CA SER A 318 23.32 -21.61 5.01
C SER A 318 24.65 -20.98 4.61
N ASN A 319 25.67 -21.04 5.47
CA ASN A 319 26.98 -20.50 5.11
C ASN A 319 27.62 -21.17 3.87
N ASP A 320 27.25 -22.44 3.58
CA ASP A 320 27.71 -23.20 2.41
C ASP A 320 26.83 -22.98 1.16
N ASN A 321 25.59 -22.52 1.35
CA ASN A 321 24.63 -22.26 0.29
C ASN A 321 23.87 -20.97 0.61
N ARG A 322 24.56 -19.84 0.43
CA ARG A 322 24.08 -18.52 0.85
C ARG A 322 23.01 -17.97 -0.09
N PHE A 323 22.17 -17.08 0.41
CA PHE A 323 21.23 -16.32 -0.41
C PHE A 323 21.99 -15.30 -1.28
N THR A 324 21.74 -15.29 -2.58
CA THR A 324 22.47 -14.48 -3.58
C THR A 324 21.57 -13.46 -4.31
N GLY A 325 20.30 -13.36 -3.91
CA GLY A 325 19.31 -12.49 -4.53
C GLY A 325 19.14 -11.12 -3.86
N ILE A 326 18.07 -10.44 -4.26
CA ILE A 326 17.57 -9.21 -3.64
C ILE A 326 16.21 -9.54 -3.05
N PHE A 327 16.07 -9.51 -1.73
CA PHE A 327 14.78 -9.63 -1.04
C PHE A 327 14.33 -8.26 -0.55
N ASP A 328 13.18 -7.82 -1.05
CA ASP A 328 12.52 -6.58 -0.67
C ASP A 328 11.23 -6.91 0.08
N GLY A 329 11.22 -6.66 1.39
CA GLY A 329 10.03 -6.84 2.22
C GLY A 329 8.92 -5.84 1.90
N SER A 330 9.18 -4.79 1.12
CA SER A 330 8.22 -3.70 0.81
C SER A 330 7.53 -3.12 2.04
N ASN A 331 8.22 -3.16 3.18
CA ASN A 331 7.74 -2.80 4.53
C ASN A 331 6.63 -3.69 5.09
N HIS A 332 6.21 -4.77 4.43
CA HIS A 332 5.29 -5.73 5.00
C HIS A 332 5.83 -6.37 6.28
N VAL A 333 4.90 -6.71 7.16
CA VAL A 333 5.20 -7.29 8.46
C VAL A 333 5.33 -8.81 8.35
N ILE A 334 6.46 -9.31 8.83
CA ILE A 334 6.73 -10.73 8.99
C ILE A 334 6.62 -11.06 10.48
N ARG A 335 5.64 -11.90 10.84
CA ARG A 335 5.50 -12.47 12.18
C ARG A 335 6.09 -13.88 12.17
N SER A 336 7.38 -13.97 12.50
CA SER A 336 8.15 -15.22 12.49
C SER A 336 8.22 -15.86 13.87
N ASN A 337 7.98 -17.17 13.92
CA ASN A 337 8.00 -17.98 15.14
C ASN A 337 9.38 -18.63 15.35
N ASP A 338 10.43 -17.84 15.64
CA ASP A 338 11.72 -18.29 16.21
C ASP A 338 12.89 -18.52 15.24
N ASN A 339 12.70 -18.38 13.92
CA ASN A 339 13.78 -18.57 12.94
C ASN A 339 14.26 -17.25 12.33
N ALA A 340 15.56 -17.18 12.06
CA ALA A 340 16.14 -16.13 11.23
C ALA A 340 15.60 -16.27 9.80
N LEU A 341 15.36 -15.15 9.12
CA LEU A 341 14.94 -15.19 7.71
C LEU A 341 16.01 -15.85 6.86
N PHE A 342 17.27 -15.45 7.02
CA PHE A 342 18.40 -15.96 6.25
C PHE A 342 19.47 -16.59 7.14
N GLY A 343 19.96 -17.77 6.76
CA GLY A 343 21.10 -18.39 7.42
C GLY A 343 22.40 -17.68 7.06
N ALA A 344 22.54 -17.25 5.80
CA ALA A 344 23.62 -16.36 5.38
C ALA A 344 23.24 -15.57 4.12
N VAL A 345 23.63 -14.30 4.08
CA VAL A 345 23.46 -13.39 2.94
C VAL A 345 24.82 -13.22 2.25
N GLU A 346 24.90 -13.52 0.94
CA GLU A 346 26.15 -13.49 0.16
C GLU A 346 26.61 -12.05 -0.16
N SER A 347 27.90 -11.89 -0.45
CA SER A 347 28.42 -10.64 -1.02
C SER A 347 27.72 -10.30 -2.34
N GLY A 348 27.13 -9.10 -2.43
CA GLY A 348 26.33 -8.65 -3.58
C GLY A 348 24.83 -8.98 -3.48
N ALA A 349 24.40 -9.77 -2.49
CA ALA A 349 22.99 -9.94 -2.17
C ALA A 349 22.48 -8.78 -1.30
N THR A 350 21.17 -8.54 -1.33
CA THR A 350 20.53 -7.46 -0.57
C THR A 350 19.26 -7.96 0.10
N VAL A 351 19.09 -7.62 1.38
CA VAL A 351 17.84 -7.80 2.13
C VAL A 351 17.41 -6.42 2.61
N LYS A 352 16.23 -5.97 2.20
CA LYS A 352 15.78 -4.61 2.51
C LYS A 352 14.29 -4.48 2.80
N ASN A 353 13.93 -3.39 3.48
CA ASN A 353 12.54 -3.00 3.77
C ASN A 353 11.74 -4.09 4.49
N VAL A 354 12.37 -4.78 5.44
CA VAL A 354 11.74 -5.87 6.18
C VAL A 354 11.29 -5.36 7.55
N VAL A 355 10.07 -5.68 7.96
CA VAL A 355 9.62 -5.45 9.34
C VAL A 355 9.28 -6.77 10.00
N LEU A 356 9.92 -7.04 11.14
CA LEU A 356 9.74 -8.24 11.95
C LEU A 356 9.11 -7.86 13.28
N TYR A 357 8.07 -8.60 13.68
CA TYR A 357 7.31 -8.29 14.90
C TYR A 357 7.01 -9.55 15.71
N GLY A 358 7.28 -9.51 17.02
CA GLY A 358 6.75 -10.50 17.98
C GLY A 358 7.47 -11.86 18.05
N GLY A 359 8.65 -12.02 17.44
CA GLY A 359 9.37 -13.31 17.43
C GLY A 359 10.15 -13.57 18.71
N SER A 360 10.24 -14.83 19.19
CA SER A 360 10.97 -15.16 20.43
C SER A 360 11.83 -16.42 20.34
N ARG A 361 13.13 -16.28 20.18
CA ARG A 361 14.07 -17.41 20.13
C ARG A 361 14.69 -17.70 21.51
N THR A 362 14.69 -18.95 21.97
CA THR A 362 15.22 -19.34 23.30
C THR A 362 16.48 -20.23 23.29
N SER A 363 17.01 -20.57 22.11
CA SER A 363 18.26 -21.31 21.96
C SER A 363 18.92 -20.99 20.62
N ALA A 364 19.72 -19.94 20.61
CA ALA A 364 20.53 -19.50 19.49
C ALA A 364 22.03 -19.68 19.80
N ASP A 365 22.83 -20.06 18.80
CA ASP A 365 24.27 -19.80 18.84
C ASP A 365 24.51 -18.46 18.15
N VAL A 366 25.01 -18.43 16.91
CA VAL A 366 25.03 -17.21 16.09
C VAL A 366 23.62 -16.92 15.55
N PHE A 367 23.06 -15.74 15.85
CA PHE A 367 21.69 -15.42 15.43
C PHE A 367 21.38 -13.93 15.31
N GLY A 368 20.61 -13.61 14.27
CA GLY A 368 19.81 -12.39 14.19
C GLY A 368 18.54 -12.63 13.36
N PHE A 369 17.48 -11.87 13.63
CA PHE A 369 16.18 -12.16 13.01
C PHE A 369 16.19 -12.01 11.49
N VAL A 370 17.01 -11.09 10.95
CA VAL A 370 17.17 -10.93 9.50
C VAL A 370 18.17 -11.95 8.97
N ALA A 371 19.37 -12.04 9.56
CA ALA A 371 20.38 -12.99 9.13
C ALA A 371 21.20 -13.55 10.29
N ASN A 372 21.56 -14.84 10.25
CA ASN A 372 22.59 -15.33 11.18
C ASN A 372 23.96 -14.73 10.84
N VAL A 373 24.35 -14.76 9.56
CA VAL A 373 25.61 -14.16 9.07
C VAL A 373 25.37 -13.28 7.83
N ASN A 374 25.86 -12.05 7.85
CA ASN A 374 25.77 -11.12 6.73
C ASN A 374 27.13 -10.88 6.07
N TYR A 375 27.25 -11.19 4.77
CA TYR A 375 28.36 -10.76 3.90
C TYR A 375 27.91 -9.73 2.86
N GLY A 376 26.60 -9.50 2.72
CA GLY A 376 26.00 -8.61 1.75
C GLY A 376 25.48 -7.32 2.39
N THR A 377 24.34 -6.84 1.88
CA THR A 377 23.69 -5.61 2.36
C THR A 377 22.38 -5.93 3.05
N ILE A 378 22.23 -5.49 4.30
CA ILE A 378 20.95 -5.44 5.01
C ILE A 378 20.58 -3.97 5.20
N GLU A 379 19.44 -3.53 4.68
CA GLU A 379 19.06 -2.12 4.65
C GLU A 379 17.61 -1.89 5.07
N ASN A 380 17.34 -0.91 5.93
CA ASN A 380 15.96 -0.54 6.28
C ASN A 380 15.15 -1.74 6.81
N CYS A 381 15.79 -2.55 7.64
CA CYS A 381 15.19 -3.71 8.29
C CYS A 381 14.96 -3.42 9.77
N HIS A 382 13.77 -3.73 10.27
CA HIS A 382 13.31 -3.33 11.59
C HIS A 382 12.76 -4.51 12.38
N VAL A 383 13.11 -4.61 13.65
CA VAL A 383 12.65 -5.66 14.57
C VAL A 383 11.97 -5.02 15.77
N TYR A 384 10.74 -5.44 16.04
CA TYR A 384 9.90 -4.90 17.10
C TYR A 384 9.41 -6.01 18.04
N ASP A 385 9.28 -5.67 19.32
CA ASP A 385 8.56 -6.47 20.33
C ASP A 385 9.00 -7.94 20.36
N SER A 386 10.31 -8.18 20.23
CA SER A 386 10.88 -9.52 20.03
C SER A 386 11.82 -9.95 21.16
N GLY A 387 12.23 -11.22 21.14
CA GLY A 387 13.12 -11.80 22.15
C GLY A 387 14.15 -12.75 21.54
N ILE A 388 15.41 -12.66 21.98
CA ILE A 388 16.49 -13.58 21.64
C ILE A 388 17.17 -14.02 22.93
N ALA A 389 17.29 -15.33 23.15
CA ALA A 389 18.14 -15.93 24.16
C ALA A 389 19.03 -17.02 23.54
N GLY A 390 20.32 -16.98 23.84
CA GLY A 390 21.31 -17.84 23.21
C GLY A 390 22.70 -17.82 23.86
N SER A 391 23.71 -18.29 23.13
CA SER A 391 25.11 -18.33 23.56
C SER A 391 25.91 -17.11 23.11
N LYS A 392 26.28 -17.03 21.84
CA LYS A 392 27.39 -16.18 21.35
C LYS A 392 26.99 -15.47 20.05
N ASP A 393 27.45 -14.24 19.85
CA ASP A 393 27.23 -13.48 18.60
C ASP A 393 25.74 -13.34 18.26
N LEU A 394 25.00 -12.74 19.20
CA LEU A 394 23.58 -12.44 19.08
C LEU A 394 23.39 -10.97 18.74
N GLY A 395 22.66 -10.68 17.66
CA GLY A 395 22.16 -9.36 17.32
C GLY A 395 20.69 -9.41 16.95
N GLY A 396 19.95 -8.31 17.12
CA GLY A 396 18.56 -8.22 16.68
C GLY A 396 18.44 -8.32 15.15
N ILE A 397 19.36 -7.72 14.41
CA ILE A 397 19.37 -7.76 12.93
C ILE A 397 20.21 -8.92 12.43
N ALA A 398 21.48 -8.97 12.82
CA ALA A 398 22.42 -10.00 12.40
C ALA A 398 23.19 -10.61 13.57
N GLY A 399 23.50 -11.90 13.53
CA GLY A 399 24.44 -12.48 14.50
C GLY A 399 25.86 -11.95 14.24
N GLU A 400 26.35 -12.18 13.03
CA GLU A 400 27.64 -11.70 12.55
C GLU A 400 27.49 -10.84 11.28
N ASN A 401 28.24 -9.74 11.21
CA ASN A 401 28.40 -8.91 10.01
C ASN A 401 29.87 -8.96 9.56
N VAL A 402 30.14 -9.61 8.43
CA VAL A 402 31.51 -9.96 7.98
C VAL A 402 31.75 -9.38 6.59
N ASN A 403 32.48 -8.26 6.52
CA ASN A 403 32.63 -7.43 5.31
C ASN A 403 31.30 -6.95 4.69
N GLY A 404 30.18 -7.14 5.39
CA GLY A 404 28.85 -6.72 4.97
C GLY A 404 28.48 -5.31 5.46
N THR A 405 27.35 -4.83 4.98
CA THR A 405 26.74 -3.55 5.38
C THR A 405 25.41 -3.80 6.07
N ILE A 406 25.20 -3.18 7.23
CA ILE A 406 23.90 -3.07 7.89
C ILE A 406 23.59 -1.58 8.02
N SER A 407 22.54 -1.10 7.37
CA SER A 407 22.23 0.34 7.35
C SER A 407 20.76 0.66 7.56
N ARG A 408 20.46 1.75 8.26
CA ARG A 408 19.08 2.25 8.46
C ARG A 408 18.16 1.23 9.16
N CYS A 409 18.74 0.34 9.96
CA CYS A 409 18.00 -0.69 10.67
C CYS A 409 17.60 -0.24 12.07
N SER A 410 16.53 -0.82 12.61
CA SER A 410 16.17 -0.60 14.01
C SER A 410 15.78 -1.86 14.77
N VAL A 411 16.04 -1.85 16.07
CA VAL A 411 15.63 -2.89 17.01
C VAL A 411 14.99 -2.21 18.21
N VAL A 412 13.68 -2.41 18.38
CA VAL A 412 12.85 -1.66 19.30
C VAL A 412 12.10 -2.60 20.24
N ASN A 413 12.02 -2.24 21.52
CA ASN A 413 11.36 -3.02 22.58
C ASN A 413 11.70 -4.52 22.56
N THR A 414 12.98 -4.83 22.31
CA THR A 414 13.45 -6.20 22.09
C THR A 414 14.43 -6.61 23.19
N ALA A 415 14.28 -7.84 23.69
CA ALA A 415 15.17 -8.42 24.68
C ALA A 415 16.22 -9.32 24.02
N VAL A 416 17.51 -9.08 24.24
CA VAL A 416 18.62 -9.92 23.75
C VAL A 416 19.43 -10.42 24.95
N SER A 417 19.49 -11.74 25.13
CA SER A 417 20.10 -12.39 26.30
C SER A 417 21.11 -13.47 25.89
N GLY A 418 22.40 -13.21 26.13
CA GLY A 418 23.47 -14.17 25.86
C GLY A 418 23.99 -14.87 27.11
N SER A 419 24.66 -16.00 26.90
CA SER A 419 25.46 -16.67 27.94
C SER A 419 26.96 -16.60 27.69
N GLN A 420 27.38 -16.06 26.54
CA GLN A 420 28.77 -15.84 26.13
C GLN A 420 28.98 -14.42 25.58
N THR A 421 29.96 -14.23 24.69
CA THR A 421 30.40 -12.93 24.17
C THR A 421 29.67 -12.51 22.92
N GLY A 422 29.78 -11.23 22.54
CA GLY A 422 29.28 -10.72 21.27
C GLY A 422 27.77 -10.54 21.29
N ILE A 423 27.23 -9.84 22.29
CA ILE A 423 25.77 -9.69 22.45
C ILE A 423 25.38 -8.23 22.23
N ALA A 424 24.48 -7.95 21.28
CA ALA A 424 24.06 -6.59 21.01
C ALA A 424 22.67 -6.45 20.41
N GLY A 425 22.24 -5.21 20.22
CA GLY A 425 20.98 -4.85 19.60
C GLY A 425 21.01 -5.01 18.09
N ILE A 426 22.06 -4.59 17.36
CA ILE A 426 22.10 -4.73 15.90
C ILE A 426 22.88 -5.96 15.46
N ALA A 427 24.17 -6.05 15.82
CA ALA A 427 25.05 -7.14 15.42
C ALA A 427 25.90 -7.67 16.58
N GLY A 428 25.90 -8.97 16.82
CA GLY A 428 26.74 -9.57 17.88
C GLY A 428 28.23 -9.35 17.61
N TYR A 429 28.66 -9.63 16.37
CA TYR A 429 30.03 -9.47 15.90
C TYR A 429 30.07 -8.67 14.59
N ASN A 430 30.92 -7.65 14.50
CA ASN A 430 31.18 -6.91 13.27
C ASN A 430 32.67 -7.03 12.90
N SER A 431 32.97 -7.64 11.76
CA SER A 431 34.32 -7.92 11.29
C SER A 431 34.54 -7.27 9.93
N PHE A 432 35.31 -6.18 9.91
CA PHE A 432 35.55 -5.36 8.71
C PHE A 432 34.27 -4.88 7.98
N GLY A 433 33.11 -5.02 8.63
CA GLY A 433 31.82 -4.60 8.10
C GLY A 433 31.45 -3.18 8.54
N THR A 434 30.39 -2.65 7.94
CA THR A 434 29.84 -1.32 8.25
C THR A 434 28.46 -1.46 8.88
N ILE A 435 28.23 -0.75 9.99
CA ILE A 435 26.93 -0.56 10.61
C ILE A 435 26.66 0.95 10.62
N SER A 436 25.63 1.43 9.92
CA SER A 436 25.40 2.87 9.77
C SER A 436 23.93 3.28 9.93
N GLU A 437 23.66 4.40 10.58
CA GLU A 437 22.29 4.94 10.71
C GLU A 437 21.33 3.97 11.43
N CYS A 438 21.84 3.16 12.36
CA CYS A 438 21.05 2.16 13.06
C CYS A 438 20.58 2.63 14.45
N VAL A 439 19.38 2.21 14.84
CA VAL A 439 18.72 2.62 16.10
C VAL A 439 18.39 1.41 16.97
N VAL A 440 18.75 1.45 18.26
CA VAL A 440 18.31 0.47 19.26
C VAL A 440 17.55 1.19 20.38
N ARG A 441 16.30 0.81 20.61
CA ARG A 441 15.40 1.59 21.47
C ARG A 441 14.61 0.72 22.46
N ASP A 442 14.55 1.18 23.72
CA ASP A 442 13.67 0.68 24.79
C ASP A 442 13.68 -0.84 25.03
N GLY A 443 14.81 -1.50 24.76
CA GLY A 443 14.98 -2.93 24.98
C GLY A 443 15.82 -3.30 26.21
N ARG A 444 16.19 -4.56 26.28
CA ARG A 444 17.17 -5.06 27.26
C ARG A 444 18.18 -5.96 26.58
N ILE A 445 19.45 -5.62 26.73
CA ILE A 445 20.57 -6.43 26.24
C ILE A 445 21.36 -6.90 27.46
N SER A 446 21.50 -8.21 27.64
CA SER A 446 22.27 -8.74 28.76
C SER A 446 23.05 -9.99 28.44
N SER A 447 24.20 -10.16 29.08
CA SER A 447 24.94 -11.42 29.04
C SER A 447 25.53 -11.80 30.39
N GLY A 448 25.71 -13.11 30.57
CA GLY A 448 26.49 -13.71 31.65
C GLY A 448 28.00 -13.54 31.52
N GLN A 449 28.51 -13.00 30.40
CA GLN A 449 29.94 -12.85 30.08
C GLN A 449 30.25 -11.43 29.58
N ASN A 450 31.41 -11.22 28.94
CA ASN A 450 31.90 -9.92 28.46
C ASN A 450 31.53 -9.64 27.00
N SER A 451 31.86 -8.45 26.49
CA SER A 451 31.55 -8.00 25.12
C SER A 451 30.05 -7.88 24.84
N ILE A 452 29.46 -6.83 25.41
CA ILE A 452 28.05 -6.51 25.21
C ILE A 452 27.93 -5.06 24.77
N GLY A 453 27.26 -4.82 23.65
CA GLY A 453 27.02 -3.48 23.11
C GLY A 453 25.55 -3.18 22.92
N GLY A 454 25.18 -1.90 22.84
CA GLY A 454 23.85 -1.54 22.34
C GLY A 454 23.72 -1.76 20.84
N ILE A 455 24.70 -1.30 20.04
CA ILE A 455 24.73 -1.50 18.58
C ILE A 455 25.48 -2.78 18.23
N VAL A 456 26.71 -2.93 18.72
CA VAL A 456 27.61 -4.02 18.33
C VAL A 456 28.32 -4.64 19.53
N GLY A 457 28.37 -5.98 19.63
CA GLY A 457 29.06 -6.63 20.74
C GLY A 457 30.56 -6.44 20.60
N ASP A 458 31.14 -7.09 19.60
CA ASP A 458 32.56 -7.00 19.24
C ASP A 458 32.72 -6.32 17.87
N ASN A 459 33.36 -5.14 17.83
CA ASN A 459 33.67 -4.43 16.58
C ASN A 459 35.17 -4.57 16.24
N THR A 460 35.48 -5.46 15.30
CA THR A 460 36.85 -5.85 14.90
C THR A 460 37.19 -5.31 13.50
N GLY A 461 38.00 -4.26 13.43
CA GLY A 461 38.36 -3.62 12.15
C GLY A 461 37.18 -2.99 11.38
N GLY A 462 35.97 -3.03 11.95
CA GLY A 462 34.74 -2.54 11.34
C GLY A 462 34.36 -1.12 11.78
N LEU A 463 33.35 -0.57 11.12
CA LEU A 463 32.83 0.77 11.35
C LEU A 463 31.41 0.69 11.93
N ALA A 464 31.15 1.40 13.03
CA ALA A 464 29.80 1.76 13.44
C ALA A 464 29.66 3.29 13.42
N GLU A 465 28.77 3.83 12.59
CA GLU A 465 28.61 5.27 12.44
C GLU A 465 27.16 5.76 12.45
N ASN A 466 26.94 6.97 12.96
CA ASN A 466 25.62 7.60 12.98
C ASN A 466 24.55 6.74 13.70
N CYS A 467 24.95 5.96 14.70
CA CYS A 467 24.05 5.03 15.39
C CYS A 467 23.55 5.61 16.72
N LEU A 468 22.32 5.22 17.08
CA LEU A 468 21.62 5.67 18.27
C LEU A 468 21.25 4.49 19.17
N VAL A 469 21.49 4.64 20.48
CA VAL A 469 20.89 3.77 21.50
C VAL A 469 20.12 4.62 22.50
N TRP A 470 18.83 4.33 22.69
CA TRP A 470 17.95 5.13 23.54
C TRP A 470 17.11 4.24 24.46
N GLY A 471 17.06 4.55 25.76
CA GLY A 471 16.18 3.89 26.73
C GLY A 471 16.46 2.40 27.01
N THR A 472 17.35 1.78 26.24
CA THR A 472 17.76 0.38 26.40
C THR A 472 18.57 0.19 27.68
N SER A 473 18.54 -1.00 28.26
CA SER A 473 19.46 -1.37 29.35
C SER A 473 20.50 -2.37 28.85
N VAL A 474 21.79 -2.06 29.00
CA VAL A 474 22.91 -2.89 28.59
C VAL A 474 23.62 -3.43 29.82
N ARG A 475 23.63 -4.76 30.02
CA ARG A 475 24.07 -5.39 31.28
C ARG A 475 25.02 -6.56 31.09
N SER A 476 26.21 -6.45 31.67
CA SER A 476 27.16 -7.56 31.86
C SER A 476 27.18 -7.99 33.32
N SER A 477 27.25 -9.30 33.58
CA SER A 477 27.63 -9.78 34.92
C SER A 477 29.14 -9.82 35.14
N THR A 478 29.94 -9.55 34.12
CA THR A 478 31.41 -9.57 34.17
C THR A 478 31.97 -8.22 33.72
N SER A 479 32.59 -8.14 32.55
CA SER A 479 33.24 -6.93 32.06
C SER A 479 32.74 -6.48 30.67
N GLU A 480 33.23 -5.33 30.20
CA GLU A 480 33.16 -4.87 28.80
C GLU A 480 31.73 -4.71 28.27
N ALA A 481 30.93 -3.92 28.99
CA ALA A 481 29.62 -3.47 28.52
C ALA A 481 29.74 -2.04 28.00
N GLY A 482 29.32 -1.80 26.76
CA GLY A 482 29.29 -0.48 26.16
C GLY A 482 27.90 -0.11 25.64
N GLY A 483 27.56 1.17 25.69
CA GLY A 483 26.30 1.64 25.12
C GLY A 483 26.21 1.51 23.61
N ILE A 484 27.30 1.73 22.89
CA ILE A 484 27.40 1.51 21.44
C ILE A 484 28.09 0.17 21.17
N ALA A 485 29.32 0.00 21.66
CA ALA A 485 30.13 -1.19 21.40
C ALA A 485 30.63 -1.87 22.68
N GLY A 486 30.54 -3.19 22.79
CA GLY A 486 31.17 -3.93 23.89
C GLY A 486 32.70 -3.79 23.86
N ARG A 487 33.32 -4.35 22.81
CA ARG A 487 34.75 -4.15 22.52
C ARG A 487 34.96 -3.46 21.19
N LEU A 488 36.01 -2.64 21.14
CA LEU A 488 36.48 -1.97 19.94
C LEU A 488 37.92 -2.42 19.64
N TYR A 489 38.09 -3.43 18.79
CA TYR A 489 39.39 -3.99 18.40
C TYR A 489 39.79 -3.47 17.02
N ASN A 490 40.68 -2.48 16.94
CA ASN A 490 40.99 -1.76 15.68
C ASN A 490 39.75 -1.23 14.92
N GLY A 491 38.59 -1.19 15.56
CA GLY A 491 37.35 -0.72 14.97
C GLY A 491 37.18 0.78 15.16
N THR A 492 36.23 1.38 14.44
CA THR A 492 35.88 2.80 14.55
C THR A 492 34.43 2.98 14.97
N LEU A 493 34.21 3.86 15.95
CA LEU A 493 32.90 4.43 16.29
C LEU A 493 32.92 5.90 15.90
N ARG A 494 31.95 6.34 15.08
CA ARG A 494 31.90 7.73 14.59
C ARG A 494 30.50 8.31 14.65
N ASN A 495 30.37 9.52 15.19
CA ASN A 495 29.11 10.25 15.23
C ASN A 495 27.96 9.46 15.90
N CYS A 496 28.25 8.67 16.95
CA CYS A 496 27.22 7.85 17.60
C CYS A 496 26.68 8.52 18.87
N TYR A 497 25.43 8.26 19.21
CA TYR A 497 24.80 8.79 20.42
C TYR A 497 24.17 7.71 21.30
N ALA A 498 24.40 7.81 22.60
CA ALA A 498 24.07 6.80 23.58
C ALA A 498 23.32 7.39 24.79
N ASN A 499 22.00 7.20 24.89
CA ASN A 499 21.17 7.55 26.04
C ASN A 499 20.52 6.31 26.68
N GLN A 500 21.39 5.43 27.15
CA GLN A 500 21.03 4.15 27.75
C GLN A 500 21.68 4.01 29.13
N SER A 501 21.19 3.04 29.89
CA SER A 501 21.87 2.62 31.13
C SER A 501 22.81 1.46 30.83
N THR A 502 24.08 1.59 31.21
CA THR A 502 25.07 0.51 31.09
C THR A 502 25.56 0.07 32.46
N THR A 503 25.55 -1.24 32.74
CA THR A 503 26.05 -1.82 34.00
C THR A 503 26.94 -3.03 33.74
N ALA A 504 28.09 -3.09 34.40
CA ALA A 504 29.00 -4.24 34.42
C ALA A 504 29.76 -4.30 35.75
N ALA A 505 30.37 -5.44 36.09
CA ALA A 505 31.25 -5.52 37.26
C ALA A 505 32.57 -4.76 37.01
N GLU A 506 33.07 -4.80 35.78
CA GLU A 506 34.23 -4.04 35.31
C GLU A 506 33.96 -3.42 33.92
N ASN A 507 34.60 -2.31 33.59
CA ASN A 507 34.56 -1.72 32.24
C ASN A 507 33.12 -1.47 31.70
N ALA A 508 32.30 -0.77 32.47
CA ALA A 508 30.99 -0.27 32.03
C ALA A 508 31.15 1.12 31.39
N GLY A 509 31.00 1.21 30.07
CA GLY A 509 31.09 2.46 29.32
C GLY A 509 29.79 2.86 28.63
N ALA A 510 29.57 4.15 28.49
CA ALA A 510 28.41 4.71 27.81
C ALA A 510 28.54 4.64 26.29
N ILE A 511 29.76 4.65 25.74
CA ILE A 511 30.04 4.48 24.32
C ILE A 511 30.66 3.10 24.09
N ALA A 512 31.80 2.82 24.72
CA ALA A 512 32.52 1.56 24.56
C ALA A 512 32.84 0.90 25.91
N GLY A 513 32.69 -0.42 26.00
CA GLY A 513 33.14 -1.16 27.18
C GLY A 513 34.66 -1.12 27.31
N ASN A 514 35.35 -1.51 26.24
CA ASN A 514 36.81 -1.52 26.17
C ASN A 514 37.34 -1.19 24.77
N ILE A 515 38.53 -0.58 24.71
CA ILE A 515 39.28 -0.31 23.46
C ILE A 515 40.51 -1.21 23.47
N ILE A 516 40.72 -1.93 22.37
CA ILE A 516 41.86 -2.82 22.18
C ILE A 516 42.62 -2.38 20.93
N GLU A 517 43.95 -2.32 21.06
CA GLU A 517 44.86 -1.81 20.03
C GLU A 517 44.47 -0.37 19.61
N ASP A 518 44.38 -0.10 18.31
CA ASP A 518 44.21 1.25 17.75
C ASP A 518 42.72 1.60 17.52
N GLY A 519 41.81 1.09 18.37
CA GLY A 519 40.39 1.39 18.27
C GLY A 519 40.09 2.89 18.43
N LEU A 520 39.18 3.41 17.62
CA LEU A 520 38.95 4.84 17.44
C LEU A 520 37.51 5.26 17.78
N ILE A 521 37.36 6.27 18.62
CA ILE A 521 36.07 6.91 18.94
C ILE A 521 36.12 8.37 18.48
N GLN A 522 35.18 8.77 17.63
CA GLN A 522 35.12 10.11 17.04
C GLN A 522 33.71 10.69 17.14
N ASN A 523 33.61 11.90 17.68
CA ASN A 523 32.33 12.64 17.79
C ASN A 523 31.21 11.79 18.42
N CYS A 524 31.51 10.96 19.42
CA CYS A 524 30.49 10.17 20.10
C CYS A 524 30.02 10.88 21.36
N TYR A 525 28.71 10.87 21.61
CA TYR A 525 28.07 11.57 22.72
C TYR A 525 27.25 10.62 23.58
N TYR A 526 27.10 10.91 24.86
CA TYR A 526 26.30 10.09 25.76
C TYR A 526 25.64 10.88 26.88
N ASN A 527 24.57 10.33 27.47
CA ASN A 527 23.96 10.90 28.67
C ASN A 527 24.73 10.48 29.93
N SER A 528 25.45 11.44 30.51
CA SER A 528 26.29 11.26 31.70
C SER A 528 25.50 11.01 32.99
N GLU A 529 24.20 11.31 33.01
CA GLU A 529 23.31 11.01 34.13
C GLU A 529 22.83 9.55 34.13
N ARG A 530 22.98 8.84 33.01
CA ARG A 530 22.62 7.42 32.89
C ARG A 530 23.80 6.48 33.07
N THR A 531 24.98 6.87 32.59
CA THR A 531 26.23 6.10 32.68
C THR A 531 27.39 7.07 32.85
N ALA A 532 28.32 6.82 33.77
CA ALA A 532 29.30 7.83 34.20
C ALA A 532 30.44 8.10 33.18
N ALA A 533 31.00 7.05 32.56
CA ALA A 533 32.17 7.17 31.69
C ALA A 533 31.82 6.81 30.24
N ALA A 534 32.45 7.50 29.27
CA ALA A 534 32.39 7.18 27.84
C ALA A 534 32.98 5.80 27.55
N VAL A 535 34.17 5.53 28.11
CA VAL A 535 34.88 4.25 27.97
C VAL A 535 35.09 3.64 29.34
N GLY A 536 34.60 2.41 29.50
CA GLY A 536 34.55 1.74 30.80
C GLY A 536 35.91 1.53 31.46
N SER A 537 36.97 1.32 30.67
CA SER A 537 38.32 1.01 31.15
C SER A 537 39.19 2.24 31.48
N THR A 538 38.75 3.47 31.18
CA THR A 538 39.62 4.66 31.24
C THR A 538 39.09 5.79 32.11
N GLY A 539 37.81 5.78 32.49
CA GLY A 539 37.16 6.91 33.18
C GLY A 539 37.00 8.16 32.31
N ASP A 540 37.18 8.04 30.99
CA ASP A 540 36.99 9.12 30.01
C ASP A 540 35.55 9.64 30.08
N THR A 541 35.38 10.96 29.99
CA THR A 541 34.08 11.64 30.00
C THR A 541 33.84 12.51 28.76
N THR A 542 34.68 12.37 27.73
CA THR A 542 34.54 13.08 26.47
C THR A 542 33.18 12.76 25.83
N GLY A 543 32.46 13.79 25.39
CA GLY A 543 31.11 13.63 24.81
C GLY A 543 29.98 13.49 25.83
N ALA A 544 30.27 13.63 27.14
CA ALA A 544 29.25 13.66 28.19
C ALA A 544 28.28 14.83 28.02
N LEU A 545 26.98 14.54 28.01
CA LEU A 545 25.88 15.49 28.04
C LEU A 545 25.00 15.25 29.27
N THR A 546 24.42 16.32 29.81
CA THR A 546 23.35 16.23 30.83
C THR A 546 22.00 16.09 30.13
N SER A 547 20.94 15.72 30.86
CA SER A 547 19.60 15.53 30.26
C SER A 547 19.04 16.79 29.57
N GLY A 548 19.49 17.98 29.97
CA GLY A 548 19.17 19.22 29.24
C GLY A 548 19.96 19.38 27.94
N GLY A 549 21.23 18.97 27.93
CA GLY A 549 22.10 19.04 26.76
C GLY A 549 21.73 18.04 25.66
N THR A 550 21.15 16.89 26.04
CA THR A 550 20.76 15.83 25.09
C THR A 550 19.62 16.20 24.15
N LYS A 551 18.81 17.20 24.51
CA LYS A 551 17.68 17.69 23.68
C LYS A 551 18.07 18.88 22.79
N SER A 552 19.33 19.32 22.84
CA SER A 552 19.80 20.47 22.05
C SER A 552 20.70 20.01 20.91
N THR A 553 20.26 20.21 19.67
CA THR A 553 21.03 19.85 18.46
C THR A 553 22.42 20.50 18.42
N SER A 554 22.55 21.70 18.97
CA SER A 554 23.83 22.43 19.09
C SER A 554 24.87 21.74 19.99
N SER A 555 24.45 20.78 20.83
CA SER A 555 25.36 20.01 21.70
C SER A 555 26.13 18.93 20.93
N PHE A 556 25.65 18.55 19.75
CA PHE A 556 26.17 17.44 18.94
C PHE A 556 27.03 17.95 17.79
N SER A 557 28.24 18.43 18.11
CA SER A 557 29.18 18.90 17.10
C SER A 557 29.58 17.76 16.15
N GLY A 558 29.50 18.01 14.84
CA GLY A 558 29.81 17.04 13.80
C GLY A 558 28.66 16.12 13.41
N PHE A 559 27.49 16.24 14.05
CA PHE A 559 26.27 15.56 13.59
C PHE A 559 25.64 16.34 12.44
N ASP A 560 25.24 15.63 11.39
CA ASP A 560 24.53 16.20 10.25
C ASP A 560 23.01 16.16 10.49
N PHE A 561 22.44 17.28 10.91
CA PHE A 561 20.99 17.44 11.08
C PHE A 561 20.26 17.76 9.76
N GLY A 562 20.97 17.98 8.66
CA GLY A 562 20.38 18.18 7.33
C GLY A 562 20.01 16.87 6.64
N ALA A 563 20.84 15.83 6.80
CA ALA A 563 20.60 14.53 6.18
C ALA A 563 20.32 13.39 7.18
N VAL A 564 21.08 13.28 8.27
CA VAL A 564 21.15 12.04 9.06
C VAL A 564 20.33 12.10 10.35
N TRP A 565 20.54 13.13 11.14
CA TRP A 565 19.97 13.25 12.49
C TRP A 565 18.72 14.13 12.50
N ALA A 566 17.80 13.81 13.40
CA ALA A 566 16.59 14.57 13.67
C ALA A 566 16.26 14.54 15.18
N THR A 567 15.24 15.29 15.58
CA THR A 567 14.58 15.16 16.89
C THR A 567 13.23 14.49 16.70
N ASP A 568 12.74 13.78 17.72
CA ASP A 568 11.34 13.39 17.83
C ASP A 568 10.47 14.53 18.41
N PRO A 569 9.14 14.36 18.59
CA PRO A 569 8.28 15.40 19.13
C PRO A 569 8.71 15.93 20.50
N ASP A 570 9.30 15.08 21.35
CA ASP A 570 9.77 15.45 22.69
C ASP A 570 11.15 16.13 22.67
N GLY A 571 11.74 16.32 21.48
CA GLY A 571 13.06 16.90 21.29
C GLY A 571 14.21 15.90 21.50
N ASP A 572 13.92 14.61 21.66
CA ASP A 572 14.94 13.58 21.84
C ASP A 572 15.54 13.18 20.49
N MET A 573 16.84 12.87 20.48
CA MET A 573 17.53 12.56 19.23
C MET A 573 17.01 11.30 18.57
N THR A 574 16.88 11.34 17.24
CA THR A 574 16.56 10.20 16.39
C THR A 574 17.36 10.23 15.08
N VAL A 575 17.32 9.13 14.33
CA VAL A 575 17.93 9.00 13.01
C VAL A 575 16.83 9.18 11.96
N ALA A 576 16.97 10.18 11.10
CA ALA A 576 15.94 10.60 10.15
C ALA A 576 15.58 9.50 9.13
N ALA A 577 16.56 8.70 8.69
CA ALA A 577 16.31 7.59 7.78
C ALA A 577 15.48 6.46 8.41
N VAL A 578 15.49 6.32 9.73
CA VAL A 578 14.72 5.31 10.47
C VAL A 578 13.38 5.87 10.90
N SER A 579 13.39 6.98 11.63
CA SER A 579 12.18 7.51 12.28
C SER A 579 11.49 8.61 11.50
N GLY A 580 12.13 9.22 10.51
CA GLY A 580 11.64 10.44 9.86
C GLY A 580 11.94 11.72 10.64
N ARG A 581 11.43 12.86 10.15
CA ARG A 581 11.68 14.20 10.72
C ARG A 581 10.44 14.85 11.35
N GLY A 582 9.28 14.22 11.25
CA GLY A 582 8.02 14.80 11.71
C GLY A 582 7.51 15.96 10.87
N THR A 583 8.18 16.26 9.76
CA THR A 583 7.74 17.24 8.75
C THR A 583 6.78 16.60 7.79
N LYS A 584 6.03 17.40 7.05
CA LYS A 584 5.09 16.88 6.05
C LYS A 584 5.78 16.07 4.94
N GLU A 585 6.94 16.54 4.48
CA GLU A 585 7.74 15.91 3.41
C GLU A 585 8.49 14.67 3.90
N ASN A 586 8.81 14.63 5.19
CA ASN A 586 9.48 13.52 5.85
C ASN A 586 8.81 13.25 7.22
N PRO A 587 7.65 12.58 7.23
CA PRO A 587 6.87 12.35 8.44
C PRO A 587 7.52 11.33 9.35
N TYR A 588 7.15 11.33 10.63
CA TYR A 588 7.55 10.24 11.52
C TYR A 588 6.94 8.92 11.07
N ILE A 589 7.75 7.87 10.95
CA ILE A 589 7.30 6.59 10.42
C ILE A 589 6.87 5.67 11.57
N ILE A 590 5.60 5.25 11.52
CA ILE A 590 4.99 4.30 12.45
C ILE A 590 5.03 2.90 11.84
N ARG A 591 5.76 1.97 12.44
CA ARG A 591 5.89 0.56 11.96
C ARG A 591 5.32 -0.48 12.92
N SER A 592 4.90 -0.03 14.10
CA SER A 592 4.39 -0.88 15.17
C SER A 592 3.46 -0.09 16.07
N GLY A 593 2.68 -0.78 16.88
CA GLY A 593 1.93 -0.17 17.98
C GLY A 593 2.84 0.54 18.97
N TYR A 594 4.07 0.06 19.16
CA TYR A 594 5.06 0.75 19.99
C TYR A 594 5.35 2.17 19.50
N ASP A 595 5.60 2.34 18.19
CA ASP A 595 5.86 3.66 17.60
C ASP A 595 4.63 4.58 17.79
N TRP A 596 3.43 4.05 17.55
CA TRP A 596 2.18 4.81 17.71
C TRP A 596 1.93 5.23 19.16
N ASN A 597 2.11 4.33 20.12
CA ASN A 597 1.90 4.60 21.54
C ASN A 597 2.87 5.64 22.10
N ASN A 598 4.01 5.84 21.43
CA ASN A 598 5.01 6.86 21.75
C ASN A 598 4.95 8.10 20.84
N ALA A 599 3.95 8.22 19.95
CA ALA A 599 3.80 9.39 19.09
C ALA A 599 3.53 10.68 19.88
N GLY A 600 3.05 10.57 21.13
CA GLY A 600 2.68 11.70 21.97
C GLY A 600 1.39 12.36 21.52
N ASP A 601 1.24 13.65 21.80
CA ASP A 601 0.06 14.43 21.40
C ASP A 601 0.12 14.94 19.95
N GLY A 602 1.25 14.75 19.25
CA GLY A 602 1.44 15.24 17.90
C GLY A 602 1.86 16.70 17.78
N ILE A 603 2.30 17.33 18.88
CA ILE A 603 2.94 18.65 18.89
C ILE A 603 4.40 18.49 19.30
N ASN A 604 5.31 19.09 18.53
CA ASN A 604 6.74 19.04 18.84
C ASN A 604 7.10 20.04 19.96
N ALA A 605 8.32 19.95 20.49
CA ALA A 605 8.83 20.86 21.52
C ALA A 605 8.82 22.35 21.13
N ALA A 606 8.72 22.68 19.83
CA ALA A 606 8.58 24.04 19.32
C ALA A 606 7.13 24.53 19.26
N GLY A 607 6.15 23.67 19.59
CA GLY A 607 4.72 23.97 19.52
C GLY A 607 4.12 23.79 18.12
N GLU A 608 4.83 23.14 17.21
CA GLU A 608 4.41 22.92 15.83
C GLU A 608 3.77 21.54 15.66
N ARG A 609 2.91 21.39 14.65
CA ARG A 609 2.29 20.10 14.34
C ARG A 609 3.33 19.11 13.82
N SER A 610 3.33 17.92 14.41
CA SER A 610 4.08 16.76 13.91
C SER A 610 3.25 15.96 12.90
N TYR A 611 3.93 15.49 11.85
CA TYR A 611 3.36 14.63 10.81
C TYR A 611 3.84 13.19 11.01
N TYR A 612 2.93 12.25 10.84
CA TYR A 612 3.13 10.82 11.03
C TYR A 612 2.60 10.08 9.81
N ALA A 613 3.30 9.01 9.41
CA ALA A 613 2.84 8.11 8.37
C ALA A 613 2.99 6.66 8.83
N LEU A 614 1.99 5.84 8.55
CA LEU A 614 2.18 4.39 8.67
C LEU A 614 3.17 3.95 7.58
N GLY A 615 4.18 3.19 8.00
CA GLY A 615 5.09 2.50 7.08
C GLY A 615 4.61 1.11 6.71
N ASN A 616 3.67 0.55 7.48
CA ASN A 616 3.14 -0.80 7.36
C ASN A 616 1.90 -1.01 8.26
N THR A 617 1.43 -2.25 8.37
CA THR A 617 0.46 -2.66 9.38
C THR A 617 1.02 -2.51 10.81
N ALA A 618 0.47 -1.58 11.58
CA ALA A 618 0.89 -1.36 12.96
C ALA A 618 0.10 -2.28 13.93
N TYR A 619 0.77 -3.32 14.43
CA TYR A 619 0.21 -4.24 15.43
C TYR A 619 0.39 -3.71 16.86
N GLY A 620 -0.65 -3.84 17.69
CA GLY A 620 -0.63 -3.41 19.09
C GLY A 620 -0.83 -1.90 19.29
N ALA A 621 -1.38 -1.20 18.30
CA ALA A 621 -1.61 0.24 18.38
C ALA A 621 -2.76 0.54 19.36
N GLY A 622 -2.43 1.17 20.49
CA GLY A 622 -3.37 1.59 21.51
C GLY A 622 -3.87 3.02 21.31
N ALA A 623 -4.91 3.38 22.06
CA ALA A 623 -5.46 4.74 22.01
C ALA A 623 -4.54 5.72 22.71
N ILE A 624 -4.06 6.74 21.97
CA ILE A 624 -3.42 7.90 22.58
C ILE A 624 -4.48 8.86 23.14
N ASP A 625 -4.23 9.46 24.29
CA ASP A 625 -5.24 10.23 25.03
C ASP A 625 -5.75 11.46 24.28
N SER A 626 -4.86 12.21 23.64
CA SER A 626 -5.21 13.37 22.84
C SER A 626 -4.27 13.46 21.65
N PHE A 627 -4.78 13.78 20.47
CA PHE A 627 -3.98 13.89 19.26
C PHE A 627 -4.29 15.18 18.49
N SER A 628 -3.22 15.91 18.20
CA SER A 628 -3.15 17.20 17.52
C SER A 628 -2.24 17.17 16.29
N GLY A 629 -1.60 16.03 16.03
CA GLY A 629 -0.74 15.78 14.87
C GLY A 629 -1.51 15.49 13.59
N SER A 630 -0.78 15.14 12.54
CA SER A 630 -1.33 14.66 11.26
C SER A 630 -0.90 13.23 11.01
N LEU A 631 -1.84 12.28 11.03
CA LEU A 631 -1.58 10.88 10.69
C LEU A 631 -2.07 10.58 9.26
N ASP A 632 -1.16 10.10 8.42
CA ASP A 632 -1.47 9.50 7.11
C ASP A 632 -1.23 7.98 7.16
N GLY A 633 -2.29 7.20 7.01
CA GLY A 633 -2.22 5.76 7.05
C GLY A 633 -1.67 5.13 5.78
N ARG A 634 -1.60 5.85 4.66
CA ARG A 634 -1.14 5.32 3.36
C ARG A 634 -1.80 4.01 2.93
N GLY A 635 -3.04 3.78 3.35
CA GLY A 635 -3.80 2.55 3.11
C GLY A 635 -3.45 1.39 4.05
N HIS A 636 -2.51 1.55 4.98
CA HIS A 636 -2.14 0.52 5.94
C HIS A 636 -3.15 0.37 7.08
N ILE A 637 -3.02 -0.73 7.80
CA ILE A 637 -3.92 -1.14 8.87
C ILE A 637 -3.30 -0.81 10.24
N MET A 638 -4.05 -0.18 11.13
CA MET A 638 -3.76 -0.14 12.56
C MET A 638 -4.58 -1.21 13.28
N ARG A 639 -3.89 -2.20 13.87
CA ARG A 639 -4.48 -3.30 14.63
C ARG A 639 -4.19 -3.07 16.12
N GLY A 640 -5.23 -2.96 16.95
CA GLY A 640 -5.04 -2.83 18.40
C GLY A 640 -6.09 -1.99 19.13
N GLY A 641 -6.99 -1.32 18.41
CA GLY A 641 -8.12 -0.60 18.99
C GLY A 641 -8.29 0.81 18.42
N THR A 642 -8.80 1.71 19.25
CA THR A 642 -9.05 3.12 18.90
C THR A 642 -7.74 3.86 18.60
N ILE A 643 -7.65 4.66 17.53
CA ILE A 643 -6.45 5.48 17.25
C ILE A 643 -6.23 6.51 18.37
N THR A 644 -7.24 7.32 18.69
CA THR A 644 -7.15 8.32 19.77
C THR A 644 -8.45 8.48 20.57
N ASN A 645 -8.31 8.77 21.87
CA ASN A 645 -9.45 9.14 22.71
C ASN A 645 -9.98 10.53 22.35
N ASN A 646 -9.12 11.51 22.02
CA ASN A 646 -9.53 12.87 21.73
C ASN A 646 -8.75 13.45 20.54
N LEU A 647 -9.39 13.55 19.38
CA LEU A 647 -8.85 14.27 18.23
C LEU A 647 -9.13 15.77 18.40
N THR A 648 -8.09 16.59 18.52
CA THR A 648 -8.23 18.03 18.74
C THR A 648 -8.54 18.78 17.44
N SER A 649 -8.84 20.08 17.54
CA SER A 649 -9.15 20.92 16.38
C SER A 649 -8.03 21.02 15.32
N SER A 650 -6.79 20.80 15.72
CA SER A 650 -5.62 20.70 14.84
C SER A 650 -5.33 19.28 14.38
N GLY A 651 -5.97 18.26 14.95
CA GLY A 651 -5.71 16.87 14.62
C GLY A 651 -6.26 16.48 13.25
N TYR A 652 -5.49 15.64 12.54
CA TYR A 652 -5.87 15.02 11.28
C TYR A 652 -5.57 13.52 11.31
N ILE A 653 -6.53 12.71 10.84
CA ILE A 653 -6.36 11.27 10.58
C ILE A 653 -6.85 11.01 9.17
N GLY A 654 -6.06 10.36 8.32
CA GLY A 654 -6.58 9.91 7.05
C GLY A 654 -5.89 8.71 6.44
N ASN A 655 -6.51 8.15 5.41
CA ASN A 655 -6.01 7.02 4.62
C ASN A 655 -5.62 5.80 5.47
N VAL A 656 -6.35 5.51 6.55
CA VAL A 656 -6.02 4.41 7.48
C VAL A 656 -7.18 3.45 7.62
N VAL A 657 -6.86 2.17 7.79
CA VAL A 657 -7.83 1.14 8.18
C VAL A 657 -7.63 0.80 9.65
N VAL A 658 -8.65 0.95 10.47
CA VAL A 658 -8.64 0.62 11.89
C VAL A 658 -9.33 -0.72 12.10
N PHE A 659 -8.62 -1.71 12.63
CA PHE A 659 -9.16 -3.03 12.89
C PHE A 659 -9.37 -3.27 14.38
N GLY A 660 -10.56 -3.73 14.76
CA GLY A 660 -10.93 -4.02 16.15
C GLY A 660 -11.16 -2.76 16.99
N GLY A 661 -11.38 -1.61 16.33
CA GLY A 661 -11.38 -0.29 16.96
C GLY A 661 -12.19 0.74 16.19
N ARG A 662 -11.96 2.01 16.53
CA ARG A 662 -12.61 3.20 15.95
C ARG A 662 -11.56 4.26 15.60
N ALA A 663 -11.88 5.23 14.74
CA ALA A 663 -10.94 6.30 14.43
C ALA A 663 -10.71 7.25 15.63
N ALA A 664 -11.76 7.62 16.36
CA ALA A 664 -11.60 8.40 17.60
C ALA A 664 -12.78 8.23 18.56
N GLN A 665 -12.54 8.31 19.88
CA GLN A 665 -13.66 8.38 20.83
C GLN A 665 -14.36 9.74 20.76
N ASN A 666 -13.60 10.84 20.78
CA ASN A 666 -14.13 12.20 20.64
C ASN A 666 -13.37 12.97 19.55
N VAL A 667 -14.11 13.62 18.65
CA VAL A 667 -13.56 14.56 17.65
C VAL A 667 -13.98 15.96 18.04
N ASN A 668 -13.03 16.79 18.43
CA ASN A 668 -13.23 18.13 18.97
C ASN A 668 -12.70 19.18 17.98
N GLY A 669 -13.32 19.27 16.80
CA GLY A 669 -12.92 20.18 15.73
C GLY A 669 -11.96 19.58 14.69
N GLY A 670 -11.45 18.37 14.93
CA GLY A 670 -10.47 17.72 14.06
C GLY A 670 -11.03 17.21 12.74
N LYS A 671 -10.15 16.68 11.89
CA LYS A 671 -10.50 16.15 10.57
C LYS A 671 -10.19 14.67 10.44
N ILE A 672 -11.13 13.90 9.89
CA ILE A 672 -10.94 12.49 9.54
C ILE A 672 -11.38 12.25 8.09
N GLU A 673 -10.50 11.70 7.26
CA GLU A 673 -10.73 11.54 5.82
C GLU A 673 -10.29 10.14 5.33
N ASN A 674 -10.97 9.56 4.35
CA ASN A 674 -10.54 8.31 3.68
C ASN A 674 -10.18 7.17 4.65
N THR A 675 -10.96 6.98 5.70
CA THR A 675 -10.62 6.09 6.82
C THR A 675 -11.73 5.07 7.05
N ALA A 676 -11.36 3.82 7.29
CA ALA A 676 -12.29 2.73 7.57
C ALA A 676 -12.10 2.18 8.98
N ALA A 677 -13.18 1.81 9.66
CA ALA A 677 -13.17 1.04 10.90
C ALA A 677 -13.84 -0.31 10.66
N ILE A 678 -13.16 -1.40 11.01
CA ILE A 678 -13.60 -2.78 10.78
C ILE A 678 -13.63 -3.52 12.11
N SER A 679 -14.60 -4.44 12.27
CA SER A 679 -14.79 -5.21 13.50
C SER A 679 -15.00 -4.25 14.68
N VAL A 680 -15.99 -3.36 14.53
CA VAL A 680 -16.20 -2.27 15.48
C VAL A 680 -16.57 -2.81 16.86
N PRO A 681 -16.03 -2.22 17.95
CA PRO A 681 -16.23 -2.72 19.30
C PRO A 681 -17.66 -2.47 19.81
N SER A 682 -18.07 -3.23 20.84
CA SER A 682 -19.38 -3.10 21.52
C SER A 682 -19.49 -1.87 22.41
N SER A 683 -19.38 -0.70 21.79
CA SER A 683 -19.38 0.62 22.46
C SER A 683 -20.20 1.62 21.65
N ASN A 684 -20.44 2.81 22.19
CA ASN A 684 -21.53 3.69 21.77
C ASN A 684 -21.52 4.21 20.31
N GLY A 685 -20.40 4.11 19.58
CA GLY A 685 -20.37 4.36 18.13
C GLY A 685 -19.48 3.35 17.39
N GLY A 686 -19.60 3.19 16.08
CA GLY A 686 -18.72 2.28 15.33
C GLY A 686 -17.43 2.93 14.86
N PHE A 687 -17.54 4.10 14.21
CA PHE A 687 -16.41 4.84 13.66
C PHE A 687 -15.89 5.93 14.61
N VAL A 688 -16.80 6.66 15.25
CA VAL A 688 -16.49 7.66 16.28
C VAL A 688 -17.49 7.59 17.43
N GLY A 689 -17.08 7.97 18.63
CA GLY A 689 -18.02 8.15 19.74
C GLY A 689 -18.81 9.44 19.56
N THR A 690 -18.13 10.57 19.73
CA THR A 690 -18.75 11.91 19.65
C THR A 690 -18.03 12.79 18.63
N LEU A 691 -18.79 13.50 17.78
CA LEU A 691 -18.29 14.59 16.95
C LEU A 691 -18.81 15.94 17.49
N SER A 692 -17.90 16.78 18.01
CA SER A 692 -18.16 18.10 18.58
C SER A 692 -17.49 19.20 17.74
N GLY A 693 -17.84 19.27 16.45
CA GLY A 693 -17.19 20.15 15.47
C GLY A 693 -16.10 19.47 14.65
N GLY A 694 -15.69 20.09 13.55
CA GLY A 694 -14.75 19.51 12.59
C GLY A 694 -15.44 18.82 11.42
N SER A 695 -14.72 17.96 10.70
CA SER A 695 -15.25 17.26 9.53
C SER A 695 -14.79 15.81 9.45
N ILE A 696 -15.73 14.92 9.15
CA ILE A 696 -15.48 13.53 8.77
C ILE A 696 -15.97 13.37 7.33
N SER A 697 -15.13 12.88 6.43
CA SER A 697 -15.55 12.64 5.04
C SER A 697 -14.96 11.36 4.49
N ASN A 698 -15.65 10.73 3.54
CA ASN A 698 -15.11 9.58 2.82
C ASN A 698 -14.72 8.42 3.76
N CYS A 699 -15.54 8.16 4.78
CA CYS A 699 -15.22 7.20 5.84
C CYS A 699 -16.23 6.07 5.93
N ALA A 700 -15.83 4.95 6.51
CA ALA A 700 -16.68 3.77 6.59
C ALA A 700 -16.56 3.00 7.90
N ALA A 701 -17.67 2.38 8.33
CA ALA A 701 -17.69 1.43 9.43
C ALA A 701 -18.29 0.09 8.98
N PHE A 702 -17.60 -1.00 9.30
CA PHE A 702 -17.97 -2.36 8.89
C PHE A 702 -18.03 -3.30 10.08
N SER A 703 -19.02 -4.19 10.06
CA SER A 703 -19.09 -5.42 10.85
C SER A 703 -18.95 -5.21 12.36
N GLY A 704 -20.00 -5.51 13.13
CA GLY A 704 -19.91 -5.50 14.58
C GLY A 704 -21.27 -5.31 15.25
N SER A 705 -21.26 -5.37 16.58
CA SER A 705 -22.45 -5.13 17.40
C SER A 705 -22.19 -4.01 18.39
N ILE A 706 -22.94 -2.93 18.27
CA ILE A 706 -22.89 -1.76 19.14
C ILE A 706 -24.04 -1.83 20.13
N SER A 707 -23.79 -1.49 21.40
CA SER A 707 -24.83 -1.34 22.40
C SER A 707 -24.49 -0.21 23.37
N SER A 708 -25.47 0.64 23.69
CA SER A 708 -25.31 1.70 24.69
C SER A 708 -26.62 1.98 25.43
N ASP A 709 -26.50 2.40 26.69
CA ASP A 709 -27.63 2.91 27.48
C ASP A 709 -27.96 4.39 27.19
N SER A 710 -27.18 5.04 26.32
CA SER A 710 -27.34 6.44 25.94
C SER A 710 -27.63 6.56 24.44
N ALA A 711 -26.79 7.24 23.66
CA ALA A 711 -26.87 7.22 22.21
C ALA A 711 -26.00 6.09 21.64
N ALA A 712 -26.53 5.34 20.68
CA ALA A 712 -25.85 4.24 19.99
C ALA A 712 -25.97 4.45 18.48
N GLY A 713 -24.86 4.48 17.75
CA GLY A 713 -24.89 4.63 16.29
C GLY A 713 -23.86 3.79 15.55
N GLY A 714 -24.25 3.21 14.41
CA GLY A 714 -23.35 2.38 13.59
C GLY A 714 -22.09 3.11 13.12
N PHE A 715 -22.19 4.42 12.89
CA PHE A 715 -21.07 5.30 12.58
C PHE A 715 -20.67 6.16 13.80
N ALA A 716 -21.61 6.96 14.32
CA ALA A 716 -21.38 7.90 15.41
C ALA A 716 -22.40 7.77 16.53
N ALA A 717 -21.98 7.77 17.79
CA ALA A 717 -22.93 7.81 18.91
C ALA A 717 -23.67 9.15 18.94
N GLN A 718 -22.90 10.24 18.92
CA GLN A 718 -23.41 11.61 19.04
C GLN A 718 -22.71 12.52 18.04
N VAL A 719 -23.49 13.36 17.36
CA VAL A 719 -22.98 14.52 16.62
C VAL A 719 -23.57 15.76 17.28
N SER A 720 -22.74 16.65 17.81
CA SER A 720 -23.12 17.89 18.50
C SER A 720 -22.68 19.16 17.76
N GLY A 721 -22.14 18.99 16.55
CA GLY A 721 -21.65 20.04 15.65
C GLY A 721 -20.70 19.44 14.61
N GLY A 722 -20.29 20.23 13.61
CA GLY A 722 -19.43 19.76 12.51
C GLY A 722 -20.19 19.00 11.42
N SER A 723 -19.47 18.31 10.55
CA SER A 723 -20.06 17.62 9.39
C SER A 723 -19.57 16.18 9.21
N ILE A 724 -20.47 15.29 8.80
CA ILE A 724 -20.15 13.94 8.29
C ILE A 724 -20.66 13.85 6.84
N ILE A 725 -19.77 13.53 5.90
CA ILE A 725 -20.07 13.58 4.46
C ILE A 725 -19.58 12.31 3.76
N ASN A 726 -20.30 11.83 2.73
CA ASN A 726 -19.84 10.74 1.86
C ASN A 726 -19.35 9.51 2.65
N SER A 727 -20.13 9.09 3.65
CA SER A 727 -19.69 8.07 4.60
C SER A 727 -20.76 7.01 4.80
N TYR A 728 -20.37 5.78 5.08
CA TYR A 728 -21.33 4.69 5.16
C TYR A 728 -21.04 3.67 6.26
N VAL A 729 -22.09 2.92 6.59
CA VAL A 729 -22.10 1.84 7.57
C VAL A 729 -22.55 0.58 6.86
N ARG A 730 -21.89 -0.54 7.09
CA ARG A 730 -22.32 -1.83 6.55
C ARG A 730 -22.27 -2.95 7.59
N ASN A 731 -23.31 -3.77 7.63
CA ASN A 731 -23.38 -5.00 8.44
C ASN A 731 -23.12 -4.76 9.94
N ILE A 732 -23.68 -3.68 10.50
CA ILE A 732 -23.55 -3.36 11.92
C ILE A 732 -24.92 -3.45 12.60
N SER A 733 -24.97 -4.20 13.70
CA SER A 733 -26.13 -4.27 14.59
C SER A 733 -26.01 -3.21 15.68
N VAL A 734 -27.02 -2.38 15.85
CA VAL A 734 -27.07 -1.30 16.84
C VAL A 734 -28.19 -1.58 17.84
N GLY A 735 -27.81 -1.90 19.07
CA GLY A 735 -28.66 -2.17 20.23
C GLY A 735 -28.65 -1.02 21.24
N GLY A 736 -29.56 -1.03 22.22
CA GLY A 736 -29.45 -0.15 23.38
C GLY A 736 -30.75 0.19 24.11
N SER A 737 -30.65 1.03 25.14
CA SER A 737 -31.79 1.54 25.92
C SER A 737 -32.11 3.03 25.74
N GLY A 738 -31.29 3.77 24.99
CA GLY A 738 -31.52 5.18 24.65
C GLY A 738 -31.85 5.43 23.18
N PHE A 739 -31.08 6.29 22.49
CA PHE A 739 -31.27 6.66 21.09
C PHE A 739 -30.40 5.78 20.19
N SER A 740 -31.01 4.81 19.52
CA SER A 740 -30.30 3.90 18.61
C SER A 740 -30.56 4.26 17.15
N GLY A 741 -29.51 4.46 16.37
CA GLY A 741 -29.61 4.71 14.93
C GLY A 741 -28.64 3.87 14.11
N GLY A 742 -29.05 3.42 12.92
CA GLY A 742 -28.17 2.62 12.05
C GLY A 742 -26.89 3.36 11.63
N PHE A 743 -26.96 4.68 11.46
CA PHE A 743 -25.81 5.56 11.21
C PHE A 743 -25.42 6.34 12.48
N VAL A 744 -26.36 7.11 13.04
CA VAL A 744 -26.09 8.02 14.16
C VAL A 744 -27.09 7.82 15.30
N GLY A 745 -26.62 7.72 16.55
CA GLY A 745 -27.51 7.65 17.70
C GLY A 745 -28.31 8.94 17.88
N ASN A 746 -27.60 10.07 18.07
CA ASN A 746 -28.20 11.39 18.21
C ASN A 746 -27.45 12.47 17.41
N ASN A 747 -28.14 13.17 16.51
CA ASN A 747 -27.63 14.35 15.80
C ASN A 747 -28.25 15.63 16.39
N SER A 748 -27.45 16.42 17.09
CA SER A 748 -27.84 17.63 17.82
C SER A 748 -27.02 18.82 17.31
N GLY A 749 -27.44 19.40 16.18
CA GLY A 749 -26.77 20.55 15.55
C GLY A 749 -25.64 20.22 14.56
N GLY A 750 -25.41 18.95 14.23
CA GLY A 750 -24.49 18.54 13.17
C GLY A 750 -25.11 18.46 11.78
N ARG A 751 -24.27 18.46 10.74
CA ARG A 751 -24.66 18.21 9.35
C ARG A 751 -24.21 16.82 8.90
N ILE A 752 -25.14 15.98 8.47
CA ILE A 752 -24.86 14.66 7.90
C ILE A 752 -25.39 14.67 6.48
N SER A 753 -24.53 14.44 5.49
CA SER A 753 -24.92 14.53 4.08
C SER A 753 -24.30 13.44 3.21
N ASN A 754 -25.07 12.86 2.29
CA ASN A 754 -24.59 11.78 1.40
C ASN A 754 -24.04 10.60 2.21
N CYS A 755 -24.84 10.11 3.18
CA CYS A 755 -24.43 9.02 4.04
C CYS A 755 -25.39 7.83 3.96
N TYR A 756 -24.86 6.62 4.11
CA TYR A 756 -25.56 5.38 3.76
C TYR A 756 -25.44 4.31 4.85
N VAL A 757 -26.51 3.55 5.06
CA VAL A 757 -26.52 2.37 5.92
C VAL A 757 -26.99 1.16 5.12
N TYR A 758 -26.13 0.14 5.07
CA TYR A 758 -26.36 -1.10 4.35
C TYR A 758 -26.35 -2.30 5.30
N ASP A 759 -27.30 -3.21 5.14
CA ASP A 759 -27.36 -4.52 5.77
C ASP A 759 -27.28 -4.46 7.31
N GLY A 760 -27.78 -3.38 7.90
CA GLY A 760 -27.73 -3.13 9.35
C GLY A 760 -28.99 -3.60 10.08
N GLU A 761 -28.87 -3.80 11.40
CA GLU A 761 -30.02 -4.04 12.27
C GLU A 761 -30.03 -3.01 13.40
N VAL A 762 -31.18 -2.42 13.70
CA VAL A 762 -31.34 -1.46 14.80
C VAL A 762 -32.41 -1.98 15.75
N SER A 763 -32.02 -2.27 16.99
CA SER A 763 -32.91 -2.63 18.07
C SER A 763 -32.76 -1.72 19.29
N SER A 764 -33.88 -1.32 19.89
CA SER A 764 -33.83 -0.47 21.09
C SER A 764 -35.05 -0.68 21.98
N SER A 765 -34.85 -0.59 23.28
CA SER A 765 -35.96 -0.61 24.25
C SER A 765 -36.69 0.75 24.36
N ASN A 766 -36.18 1.81 23.72
CA ASN A 766 -36.76 3.15 23.79
C ASN A 766 -36.98 3.79 22.40
N THR A 767 -35.91 4.27 21.76
CA THR A 767 -35.98 4.96 20.46
C THR A 767 -35.06 4.29 19.45
N ALA A 768 -35.61 3.92 18.29
CA ALA A 768 -34.87 3.34 17.18
C ALA A 768 -35.19 4.04 15.85
N GLY A 769 -34.16 4.30 15.05
CA GLY A 769 -34.30 4.70 13.65
C GLY A 769 -33.32 3.97 12.74
N GLY A 770 -33.75 3.59 11.53
CA GLY A 770 -32.88 2.87 10.59
C GLY A 770 -31.63 3.66 10.17
N PHE A 771 -31.69 5.00 10.20
CA PHE A 771 -30.56 5.89 9.98
C PHE A 771 -30.16 6.64 11.26
N ALA A 772 -31.10 7.37 11.87
CA ALA A 772 -30.84 8.18 13.06
C ALA A 772 -31.77 7.84 14.23
N GLY A 773 -31.25 7.71 15.46
CA GLY A 773 -32.11 7.57 16.63
C GLY A 773 -32.89 8.86 16.90
N ARG A 774 -32.18 10.00 16.95
CA ARG A 774 -32.74 11.34 17.15
C ARG A 774 -32.02 12.40 16.31
N ASN A 775 -32.77 13.38 15.81
CA ASN A 775 -32.26 14.57 15.11
C ASN A 775 -32.89 15.84 15.70
N ASP A 776 -32.10 16.73 16.31
CA ASP A 776 -32.58 17.94 16.99
C ASP A 776 -31.58 19.12 16.96
N ASN A 777 -31.92 20.21 17.66
CA ASN A 777 -31.08 21.41 17.85
C ASN A 777 -30.47 22.00 16.57
N GLY A 778 -31.24 22.01 15.48
CA GLY A 778 -30.79 22.51 14.19
C GLY A 778 -29.95 21.52 13.38
N GLY A 779 -29.93 20.25 13.78
CA GLY A 779 -29.31 19.17 13.02
C GLY A 779 -29.90 19.03 11.61
N VAL A 780 -29.03 18.71 10.66
CA VAL A 780 -29.38 18.51 9.25
C VAL A 780 -28.96 17.11 8.83
N ILE A 781 -29.90 16.33 8.29
CA ILE A 781 -29.62 15.07 7.60
C ILE A 781 -30.13 15.18 6.18
N GLU A 782 -29.24 15.10 5.19
CA GLU A 782 -29.62 15.29 3.79
C GLU A 782 -29.01 14.27 2.82
N ASN A 783 -29.75 13.90 1.78
CA ASN A 783 -29.26 12.98 0.73
C ASN A 783 -28.76 11.62 1.29
N CYS A 784 -29.45 11.10 2.31
CA CYS A 784 -29.01 9.89 3.03
C CYS A 784 -29.95 8.71 2.78
N TYR A 785 -29.44 7.49 2.97
CA TYR A 785 -30.18 6.24 2.75
C TYR A 785 -29.96 5.23 3.87
N THR A 786 -30.96 4.38 4.12
CA THR A 786 -30.83 3.19 4.97
C THR A 786 -31.71 2.04 4.46
N ASN A 787 -31.18 0.81 4.50
CA ASN A 787 -31.98 -0.42 4.44
C ASN A 787 -32.00 -1.19 5.78
N ALA A 788 -31.54 -0.56 6.87
CA ALA A 788 -31.40 -1.26 8.13
C ALA A 788 -32.75 -1.75 8.66
N ALA A 789 -32.81 -3.02 9.09
CA ALA A 789 -33.98 -3.57 9.76
C ALA A 789 -34.16 -2.89 11.12
N VAL A 790 -35.39 -2.49 11.47
CA VAL A 790 -35.66 -1.75 12.71
C VAL A 790 -36.65 -2.52 13.57
N SER A 791 -36.27 -2.82 14.81
CA SER A 791 -37.11 -3.51 15.80
C SER A 791 -37.00 -2.84 17.17
N ALA A 792 -37.97 -2.00 17.54
CA ALA A 792 -38.01 -1.41 18.88
C ALA A 792 -39.18 -1.97 19.71
N SER A 793 -38.93 -2.19 21.00
CA SER A 793 -40.00 -2.48 21.99
C SER A 793 -40.48 -1.22 22.72
N GLY A 794 -39.84 -0.07 22.46
CA GLY A 794 -40.14 1.24 23.05
C GLY A 794 -41.17 2.05 22.26
N SER A 795 -41.31 3.33 22.62
CA SER A 795 -42.37 4.22 22.09
C SER A 795 -42.12 4.76 20.68
N TYR A 796 -40.87 4.79 20.20
CA TYR A 796 -40.51 5.49 18.97
C TYR A 796 -39.66 4.59 18.05
N SER A 797 -40.27 4.04 17.00
CA SER A 797 -39.63 3.19 15.99
C SER A 797 -39.90 3.72 14.58
N GLY A 798 -38.88 4.30 13.94
CA GLY A 798 -38.97 4.87 12.60
C GLY A 798 -38.09 4.16 11.58
N ALA A 799 -38.57 4.03 10.34
CA ALA A 799 -37.81 3.39 9.26
C ALA A 799 -36.51 4.14 8.96
N PHE A 800 -36.53 5.47 9.02
CA PHE A 800 -35.36 6.32 8.83
C PHE A 800 -34.90 6.96 10.15
N VAL A 801 -35.79 7.66 10.85
CA VAL A 801 -35.45 8.38 12.08
C VAL A 801 -36.42 8.05 13.22
N GLY A 802 -35.91 7.82 14.43
CA GLY A 802 -36.76 7.61 15.60
C GLY A 802 -37.53 8.88 15.95
N MET A 803 -36.83 9.95 16.31
CA MET A 803 -37.40 11.27 16.60
C MET A 803 -36.75 12.37 15.76
N ASN A 804 -37.55 13.13 15.02
CA ASN A 804 -37.10 14.32 14.29
C ASN A 804 -37.70 15.60 14.88
N TYR A 805 -36.83 16.52 15.28
CA TYR A 805 -37.14 17.89 15.72
C TYR A 805 -36.40 18.94 14.87
N ALA A 806 -35.69 18.51 13.82
CA ALA A 806 -34.86 19.37 12.98
C ALA A 806 -35.04 19.04 11.50
N ILE A 807 -34.00 19.17 10.66
CA ILE A 807 -34.13 19.09 9.20
C ILE A 807 -33.74 17.69 8.72
N ILE A 808 -34.65 17.05 7.98
CA ILE A 808 -34.35 15.90 7.12
C ILE A 808 -34.77 16.21 5.68
N GLN A 809 -33.87 15.99 4.72
CA GLN A 809 -34.07 16.38 3.33
C GLN A 809 -33.55 15.34 2.32
N ASN A 810 -34.33 14.97 1.32
CA ASN A 810 -33.93 14.01 0.28
C ASN A 810 -33.43 12.68 0.87
N VAL A 811 -34.20 12.10 1.79
CA VAL A 811 -33.80 10.91 2.55
C VAL A 811 -34.66 9.70 2.21
N PHE A 812 -34.04 8.52 2.20
CA PHE A 812 -34.65 7.30 1.69
C PHE A 812 -34.49 6.16 2.70
N ALA A 813 -35.56 5.40 2.93
CA ALA A 813 -35.54 4.19 3.75
C ALA A 813 -36.19 3.03 2.99
N ASP A 814 -35.52 1.88 2.99
CA ASP A 814 -36.01 0.63 2.42
C ASP A 814 -36.13 -0.41 3.54
N ASN A 815 -37.31 -0.51 4.15
CA ASN A 815 -37.49 -1.36 5.33
C ASN A 815 -38.91 -1.93 5.35
N SER A 816 -39.02 -3.25 5.20
CA SER A 816 -40.28 -3.98 5.13
C SER A 816 -41.01 -4.15 6.48
N ALA A 817 -40.44 -3.68 7.60
CA ALA A 817 -40.93 -3.95 8.96
C ALA A 817 -41.37 -2.71 9.78
N ALA A 818 -40.98 -1.48 9.40
CA ALA A 818 -41.33 -0.27 10.13
C ALA A 818 -42.64 0.38 9.63
N ALA A 819 -43.52 0.81 10.55
CA ALA A 819 -44.85 1.34 10.23
C ALA A 819 -44.86 2.82 9.75
N ALA A 820 -43.80 3.58 10.04
CA ALA A 820 -43.68 5.01 9.70
C ALA A 820 -42.24 5.39 9.33
N PHE A 821 -42.07 6.38 8.46
CA PHE A 821 -40.74 6.88 8.06
C PHE A 821 -39.98 7.51 9.23
N ALA A 822 -40.68 8.33 10.02
CA ALA A 822 -40.25 8.83 11.32
C ALA A 822 -41.28 8.46 12.39
N ALA A 823 -40.86 8.05 13.58
CA ALA A 823 -41.81 7.69 14.64
C ALA A 823 -42.44 8.92 15.32
N LEU A 824 -41.63 9.97 15.49
CA LEU A 824 -42.06 11.31 15.85
C LEU A 824 -41.41 12.31 14.90
N ASP A 825 -42.20 13.21 14.32
CA ASP A 825 -41.72 14.27 13.44
C ASP A 825 -42.37 15.61 13.81
N GLU A 826 -41.63 16.43 14.55
CA GLU A 826 -41.94 17.83 14.86
C GLU A 826 -41.01 18.79 14.11
N GLY A 827 -40.19 18.26 13.18
CA GLY A 827 -39.19 19.00 12.42
C GLY A 827 -39.63 19.36 10.99
N THR A 828 -38.65 19.67 10.14
CA THR A 828 -38.86 19.88 8.70
C THR A 828 -38.44 18.64 7.93
N SER A 829 -39.38 18.09 7.17
CA SER A 829 -39.19 16.88 6.36
C SER A 829 -39.53 17.17 4.89
N ALA A 830 -38.54 17.05 4.00
CA ALA A 830 -38.72 17.30 2.57
C ALA A 830 -38.04 16.20 1.73
N GLY A 831 -38.68 15.76 0.63
CA GLY A 831 -38.09 14.74 -0.25
C GLY A 831 -37.86 13.38 0.44
N VAL A 832 -38.73 13.00 1.38
CA VAL A 832 -38.65 11.72 2.10
C VAL A 832 -39.31 10.60 1.30
N SER A 833 -38.73 9.40 1.28
CA SER A 833 -39.27 8.24 0.55
C SER A 833 -39.12 6.95 1.34
N LEU A 834 -40.20 6.17 1.44
CA LEU A 834 -40.26 4.85 2.06
C LEU A 834 -40.64 3.81 1.00
N SER A 835 -39.76 2.85 0.71
CA SER A 835 -40.07 1.68 -0.14
C SER A 835 -40.40 0.45 0.71
N SER A 836 -41.33 -0.36 0.22
CA SER A 836 -41.70 -1.65 0.81
C SER A 836 -41.67 -2.80 -0.22
N ASP A 837 -41.27 -2.50 -1.45
CA ASP A 837 -41.29 -3.35 -2.63
C ASP A 837 -39.91 -3.89 -3.02
N GLY A 838 -38.85 -3.51 -2.29
CA GLY A 838 -37.47 -3.85 -2.64
C GLY A 838 -37.04 -3.30 -4.00
N ALA A 839 -37.72 -2.26 -4.51
CA ALA A 839 -37.32 -1.60 -5.74
C ALA A 839 -36.05 -0.78 -5.48
N VAL A 840 -34.98 -1.21 -6.15
CA VAL A 840 -33.64 -0.60 -6.16
C VAL A 840 -33.70 0.93 -6.25
N MET A 841 -32.90 1.57 -5.39
CA MET A 841 -32.49 2.98 -5.43
C MET A 841 -32.56 3.61 -6.83
N PRO A 842 -33.06 4.85 -7.01
CA PRO A 842 -32.88 5.57 -8.25
C PRO A 842 -31.38 5.73 -8.52
N SER A 843 -30.88 5.12 -9.61
CA SER A 843 -29.48 5.14 -10.08
C SER A 843 -28.85 6.54 -10.23
N ALA A 844 -29.67 7.61 -10.15
CA ALA A 844 -29.22 8.99 -10.07
C ALA A 844 -28.56 9.37 -8.73
N PHE A 845 -28.89 8.71 -7.61
CA PHE A 845 -28.32 9.00 -6.29
C PHE A 845 -26.97 8.31 -6.03
N ILE A 846 -26.73 7.16 -6.69
CA ILE A 846 -25.42 6.51 -6.76
C ILE A 846 -24.43 7.42 -7.51
N LYS A 847 -24.84 8.05 -8.62
CA LYS A 847 -23.98 8.88 -9.49
C LYS A 847 -23.31 10.10 -8.86
N THR A 848 -23.74 10.57 -7.69
CA THR A 848 -23.07 11.67 -6.97
C THR A 848 -22.27 11.20 -5.75
N ALA A 849 -22.46 9.95 -5.31
CA ALA A 849 -21.72 9.33 -4.21
C ALA A 849 -20.61 8.39 -4.71
N SER A 850 -20.76 7.87 -5.94
CA SER A 850 -19.76 7.06 -6.65
C SER A 850 -18.73 7.91 -7.41
N THR A 851 -18.92 9.24 -7.47
CA THR A 851 -17.86 10.14 -7.92
C THR A 851 -17.00 10.54 -6.72
N ASN A 852 -15.87 9.84 -6.58
CA ASN A 852 -14.72 10.11 -5.71
C ASN A 852 -14.80 9.58 -4.27
N LEU A 853 -14.68 8.26 -4.15
CA LEU A 853 -14.03 7.62 -3.02
C LEU A 853 -12.86 6.77 -3.52
N THR A 854 -11.96 7.40 -4.27
CA THR A 854 -10.60 6.89 -4.48
C THR A 854 -9.84 7.00 -3.16
N VAL A 855 -9.49 5.87 -2.54
CA VAL A 855 -8.42 5.82 -1.52
C VAL A 855 -7.02 5.84 -2.20
N ASN A 856 -6.98 6.05 -3.51
CA ASN A 856 -5.80 6.57 -4.21
C ASN A 856 -5.99 8.05 -4.57
N ASP A 857 -6.25 8.85 -3.55
CA ASP A 857 -6.05 10.28 -3.66
C ASP A 857 -4.75 10.68 -2.93
N THR A 858 -3.67 10.77 -3.70
CA THR A 858 -2.50 11.59 -3.30
C THR A 858 -2.79 13.08 -3.39
N THR A 859 -4.03 13.53 -3.66
CA THR A 859 -4.42 14.92 -3.43
C THR A 859 -4.62 15.18 -1.94
N VAL A 860 -3.50 15.45 -1.29
CA VAL A 860 -3.52 16.59 -0.39
C VAL A 860 -3.42 17.83 -1.27
N TYR A 861 -4.28 18.82 -0.98
CA TYR A 861 -4.29 20.20 -1.46
C TYR A 861 -4.91 20.46 -2.84
N THR A 862 -6.20 20.83 -2.82
CA THR A 862 -6.59 22.08 -3.49
C THR A 862 -6.76 23.17 -2.45
N GLN A 863 -5.95 24.21 -2.62
CA GLN A 863 -5.92 25.43 -1.83
C GLN A 863 -7.17 26.25 -2.14
N ALA A 864 -7.96 26.60 -1.12
CA ALA A 864 -8.69 27.87 -1.12
C ALA A 864 -7.81 28.88 -0.38
N ASP A 865 -6.78 29.38 -1.07
CA ASP A 865 -6.25 30.73 -0.95
C ASP A 865 -5.12 30.91 -1.98
N GLN A 866 -5.25 31.91 -2.83
CA GLN A 866 -4.25 32.25 -3.85
C GLN A 866 -2.88 32.57 -3.18
N PRO A 867 -1.76 31.93 -3.58
CA PRO A 867 -0.45 32.27 -3.05
C PRO A 867 0.07 33.55 -3.72
N THR A 868 0.50 34.50 -2.90
CA THR A 868 1.23 35.71 -3.30
C THR A 868 2.61 35.35 -3.88
N ALA A 869 2.98 35.97 -5.00
CA ALA A 869 4.29 35.81 -5.64
C ALA A 869 5.46 36.03 -4.66
N GLN A 870 6.36 35.05 -4.57
CA GLN A 870 7.53 35.07 -3.67
C GLN A 870 8.64 35.95 -4.26
N THR A 871 8.63 37.24 -3.94
CA THR A 871 9.66 38.19 -4.38
C THR A 871 10.89 38.12 -3.47
N GLY A 872 11.75 37.10 -3.60
CA GLY A 872 12.90 36.98 -2.67
C GLY A 872 13.88 35.81 -2.83
N LEU A 873 14.05 35.22 -4.03
CA LEU A 873 14.94 34.07 -4.23
C LEU A 873 16.41 34.38 -3.86
N THR A 874 17.01 33.52 -3.03
CA THR A 874 18.30 33.74 -2.35
C THR A 874 19.51 33.14 -3.07
N ASP A 875 19.30 32.18 -3.96
CA ASP A 875 20.33 31.34 -4.59
C ASP A 875 20.54 31.61 -6.09
N ILE A 876 19.89 32.64 -6.64
CA ILE A 876 20.00 33.00 -8.06
C ILE A 876 20.91 34.21 -8.32
N SER A 877 21.43 34.87 -7.27
CA SER A 877 22.25 36.08 -7.41
C SER A 877 23.55 35.81 -8.14
N GLY A 878 23.77 36.47 -9.29
CA GLY A 878 24.95 36.27 -10.14
C GLY A 878 24.89 35.03 -11.03
N HIS A 879 23.78 34.28 -10.99
CA HIS A 879 23.56 33.13 -11.86
C HIS A 879 23.20 33.60 -13.28
N TRP A 880 23.65 32.89 -14.32
CA TRP A 880 23.43 33.30 -15.71
C TRP A 880 21.94 33.37 -16.10
N ALA A 881 21.11 32.52 -15.47
CA ALA A 881 19.66 32.49 -15.67
C ALA A 881 18.87 33.42 -14.71
N GLU A 882 19.54 34.24 -13.89
CA GLU A 882 18.90 35.06 -12.86
C GLU A 882 17.75 35.91 -13.40
N ALA A 883 17.99 36.64 -14.49
CA ALA A 883 17.00 37.53 -15.08
C ALA A 883 15.75 36.77 -15.57
N THR A 884 15.95 35.64 -16.23
CA THR A 884 14.88 34.76 -16.72
C THR A 884 14.07 34.18 -15.57
N ILE A 885 14.75 33.66 -14.54
CA ILE A 885 14.08 33.08 -13.36
C ILE A 885 13.21 34.15 -12.67
N ARG A 886 13.76 35.36 -12.46
CA ARG A 886 12.97 36.46 -11.87
C ARG A 886 11.76 36.82 -12.72
N SER A 887 11.90 36.86 -14.03
CA SER A 887 10.78 37.18 -14.94
C SER A 887 9.67 36.12 -14.87
N LEU A 888 10.02 34.84 -14.86
CA LEU A 888 9.02 33.76 -14.81
C LEU A 888 8.33 33.65 -13.45
N VAL A 889 9.04 33.95 -12.36
CA VAL A 889 8.45 34.04 -11.01
C VAL A 889 7.48 35.21 -10.92
N GLU A 890 7.85 36.38 -11.45
CA GLU A 890 6.98 37.56 -11.49
C GLU A 890 5.70 37.30 -12.32
N LYS A 891 5.82 36.51 -13.40
CA LYS A 891 4.69 36.08 -14.23
C LYS A 891 3.88 34.92 -13.65
N GLY A 892 4.30 34.35 -12.51
CA GLY A 892 3.63 33.19 -11.89
C GLY A 892 3.76 31.87 -12.67
N VAL A 893 4.73 31.78 -13.59
CA VAL A 893 4.94 30.60 -14.46
C VAL A 893 5.79 29.54 -13.77
N VAL A 894 6.76 29.97 -12.96
CA VAL A 894 7.59 29.10 -12.12
C VAL A 894 7.61 29.65 -10.70
N ASN A 895 7.79 28.78 -9.70
CA ASN A 895 7.90 29.19 -8.30
C ASN A 895 9.24 28.76 -7.71
N GLY A 896 9.68 29.51 -6.69
CA GLY A 896 10.72 29.04 -5.77
C GLY A 896 10.17 28.02 -4.79
N TYR A 897 11.08 27.45 -4.01
CA TYR A 897 10.75 26.63 -2.86
C TYR A 897 10.40 27.54 -1.65
N GLU A 898 9.67 26.98 -0.69
CA GLU A 898 9.23 27.71 0.51
C GLU A 898 10.41 28.25 1.36
N ASP A 899 11.61 27.70 1.18
CA ASP A 899 12.88 28.15 1.77
C ASP A 899 13.48 29.41 1.11
N ASN A 900 12.81 30.01 0.12
CA ASN A 900 13.29 31.10 -0.73
C ASN A 900 14.46 30.74 -1.65
N THR A 901 14.58 29.49 -2.09
CA THR A 901 15.53 29.06 -3.12
C THR A 901 14.83 28.71 -4.44
N PHE A 902 15.58 28.69 -5.56
CA PHE A 902 15.10 28.22 -6.87
C PHE A 902 15.76 26.91 -7.31
N ARG A 903 16.97 26.65 -6.84
CA ARG A 903 17.86 25.51 -7.13
C ARG A 903 18.17 25.38 -8.62
N PRO A 904 18.88 26.37 -9.22
CA PRO A 904 19.03 26.46 -10.68
C PRO A 904 19.74 25.26 -11.33
N GLU A 905 20.60 24.56 -10.60
CA GLU A 905 21.41 23.43 -11.10
C GLU A 905 20.76 22.06 -10.86
N ASP A 906 19.64 21.99 -10.14
CA ASP A 906 18.92 20.73 -9.94
C ASP A 906 18.29 20.26 -11.25
N ASN A 907 18.26 18.95 -11.47
CA ASN A 907 17.60 18.36 -12.64
C ASN A 907 16.07 18.48 -12.54
N VAL A 908 15.42 18.65 -13.69
CA VAL A 908 13.95 18.69 -13.79
C VAL A 908 13.42 17.32 -14.21
N THR A 909 12.35 16.86 -13.56
CA THR A 909 11.69 15.60 -13.97
C THR A 909 10.87 15.78 -15.24
N LYS A 910 10.56 14.66 -15.92
CA LYS A 910 9.71 14.67 -17.12
C LYS A 910 8.32 15.27 -16.84
N GLY A 911 7.71 14.94 -15.70
CA GLY A 911 6.43 15.50 -15.26
C GLY A 911 6.48 16.99 -14.96
N GLU A 912 7.54 17.46 -14.28
CA GLU A 912 7.79 18.90 -14.05
C GLU A 912 7.90 19.68 -15.35
N TYR A 913 8.70 19.17 -16.29
CA TYR A 913 8.89 19.83 -17.57
C TYR A 913 7.60 19.91 -18.41
N ILE A 914 6.80 18.83 -18.42
CA ILE A 914 5.50 18.81 -19.12
C ILE A 914 4.54 19.80 -18.47
N LYS A 915 4.41 19.83 -17.14
CA LYS A 915 3.59 20.85 -16.46
C LYS A 915 3.99 22.26 -16.86
N LEU A 916 5.29 22.56 -16.88
CA LEU A 916 5.80 23.87 -17.28
C LEU A 916 5.43 24.22 -18.73
N LEU A 917 5.62 23.29 -19.67
CA LEU A 917 5.23 23.48 -21.08
C LEU A 917 3.73 23.73 -21.25
N MET A 918 2.91 22.91 -20.58
CA MET A 918 1.45 23.00 -20.65
C MET A 918 0.93 24.29 -20.05
N THR A 919 1.56 24.76 -18.97
CA THR A 919 1.21 26.02 -18.30
C THR A 919 1.62 27.22 -19.14
N ALA A 920 2.86 27.23 -19.65
CA ALA A 920 3.41 28.34 -20.45
C ALA A 920 2.69 28.55 -21.78
N THR A 921 2.05 27.51 -22.32
CA THR A 921 1.27 27.56 -23.56
C THR A 921 -0.24 27.60 -23.34
N GLU A 922 -0.70 27.69 -22.08
CA GLU A 922 -2.12 27.68 -21.70
C GLU A 922 -2.89 26.48 -22.30
N SER A 923 -2.24 25.33 -22.45
CA SER A 923 -2.77 24.14 -23.13
C SER A 923 -3.75 23.31 -22.28
N GLY A 924 -4.08 23.80 -21.08
CA GLY A 924 -5.04 23.22 -20.14
C GLY A 924 -4.58 21.94 -19.46
N THR A 925 -5.52 21.28 -18.79
CA THR A 925 -5.36 19.98 -18.11
C THR A 925 -6.45 19.00 -18.55
N SER A 926 -6.25 17.71 -18.27
CA SER A 926 -7.26 16.67 -18.49
C SER A 926 -7.17 15.62 -17.39
N SER A 927 -8.32 15.20 -16.85
CA SER A 927 -8.40 14.12 -15.86
C SER A 927 -8.44 12.73 -16.50
N ASN A 928 -8.47 12.63 -17.84
CA ASN A 928 -8.51 11.36 -18.55
C ASN A 928 -7.27 10.52 -18.23
N PHE A 929 -7.44 9.21 -18.09
CA PHE A 929 -6.34 8.31 -17.76
C PHE A 929 -5.40 8.11 -18.95
N THR A 930 -4.12 7.92 -18.63
CA THR A 930 -3.14 7.41 -19.60
C THR A 930 -2.90 5.92 -19.35
N ASN A 931 -2.30 5.22 -20.32
CA ASN A 931 -1.90 3.82 -20.14
C ASN A 931 -0.67 3.66 -19.22
N TYR A 932 -0.13 4.76 -18.65
CA TYR A 932 1.08 4.77 -17.85
C TYR A 932 0.75 4.81 -16.34
N GLN A 933 1.14 3.76 -15.62
CA GLN A 933 0.87 3.54 -14.20
C GLN A 933 1.50 4.61 -13.31
N ASP A 934 2.76 4.96 -13.57
CA ASP A 934 3.47 6.00 -12.83
C ASP A 934 2.88 7.40 -13.04
N VAL A 935 2.39 7.70 -14.24
CA VAL A 935 1.67 8.96 -14.51
C VAL A 935 0.38 9.00 -13.72
N ASN A 936 -0.38 7.90 -13.69
CA ASN A 936 -1.66 7.85 -12.99
C ASN A 936 -1.49 7.99 -11.47
N ALA A 937 -0.33 7.60 -10.93
CA ALA A 937 0.05 7.76 -9.52
C ALA A 937 0.77 9.10 -9.20
N SER A 938 1.04 9.94 -10.20
CA SER A 938 1.83 11.17 -10.06
C SER A 938 0.96 12.42 -10.02
N TRP A 939 1.41 13.43 -9.27
CA TRP A 939 0.82 14.77 -9.28
C TRP A 939 0.80 15.41 -10.68
N ALA A 940 1.69 14.98 -11.58
CA ALA A 940 1.77 15.50 -12.95
C ALA A 940 0.70 14.94 -13.89
N ARG A 941 -0.13 13.98 -13.42
CA ARG A 941 -1.15 13.28 -14.18
C ARG A 941 -1.93 14.20 -15.12
N GLU A 942 -2.55 15.24 -14.57
CA GLU A 942 -3.46 16.09 -15.33
C GLU A 942 -2.80 16.79 -16.53
N PHE A 943 -1.52 17.11 -16.41
CA PHE A 943 -0.74 17.75 -17.46
C PHE A 943 -0.27 16.73 -18.50
N VAL A 944 0.19 15.56 -18.06
CA VAL A 944 0.64 14.48 -18.95
C VAL A 944 -0.53 13.90 -19.73
N SER A 945 -1.67 13.66 -19.08
CA SER A 945 -2.92 13.23 -19.71
C SER A 945 -3.34 14.18 -20.82
N ARG A 946 -3.33 15.48 -20.54
CA ARG A 946 -3.64 16.49 -21.57
C ARG A 946 -2.60 16.50 -22.69
N ALA A 947 -1.33 16.35 -22.36
CA ALA A 947 -0.26 16.28 -23.35
C ALA A 947 -0.39 15.04 -24.26
N VAL A 948 -0.86 13.90 -23.74
CA VAL A 948 -1.18 12.70 -24.52
C VAL A 948 -2.36 12.95 -25.46
N GLU A 949 -3.44 13.57 -24.98
CA GLU A 949 -4.59 13.91 -25.82
C GLU A 949 -4.24 14.83 -26.99
N LEU A 950 -3.35 15.78 -26.74
CA LEU A 950 -2.87 16.74 -27.74
C LEU A 950 -1.82 16.14 -28.68
N GLY A 951 -1.40 14.89 -28.46
CA GLY A 951 -0.35 14.24 -29.25
C GLY A 951 1.06 14.82 -29.01
N ILE A 952 1.26 15.56 -27.91
CA ILE A 952 2.55 16.10 -27.47
C ILE A 952 3.36 14.99 -26.80
N CYS A 953 2.69 14.22 -25.94
CA CYS A 953 3.23 12.97 -25.41
C CYS A 953 2.80 11.82 -26.30
N ASP A 954 3.76 10.96 -26.52
CA ASP A 954 3.74 9.88 -27.48
C ASP A 954 3.04 8.69 -26.79
N ASN A 955 1.91 8.16 -27.30
CA ASN A 955 1.25 6.97 -26.72
C ASN A 955 1.96 5.67 -27.16
N VAL A 956 3.28 5.66 -27.05
CA VAL A 956 4.10 4.65 -27.72
C VAL A 956 4.15 3.39 -26.88
N ASN A 957 3.66 2.35 -27.53
CA ASN A 957 3.70 0.93 -27.19
C ASN A 957 2.62 0.47 -26.20
N THR A 958 1.66 -0.29 -26.75
CA THR A 958 0.60 -1.00 -26.02
C THR A 958 1.12 -2.05 -25.03
N SER A 959 2.45 -2.15 -24.85
CA SER A 959 3.13 -3.03 -23.89
C SER A 959 3.92 -2.30 -22.81
N ALA A 960 4.07 -0.97 -22.87
CA ALA A 960 4.81 -0.20 -21.87
C ALA A 960 3.84 0.41 -20.85
N THR A 961 3.93 -0.03 -19.59
CA THR A 961 3.07 0.47 -18.50
C THR A 961 3.67 1.65 -17.74
N MET A 962 4.88 2.12 -18.08
CA MET A 962 5.60 3.18 -17.37
C MET A 962 6.04 4.30 -18.32
N PHE A 963 5.84 5.55 -17.92
CA PHE A 963 6.23 6.76 -18.65
C PHE A 963 7.59 7.32 -18.21
N GLY A 964 8.01 7.03 -16.98
CA GLY A 964 9.12 7.66 -16.28
C GLY A 964 8.81 9.11 -15.90
N VAL A 965 7.65 9.36 -15.27
CA VAL A 965 7.16 10.73 -14.95
C VAL A 965 8.07 11.47 -13.96
N ASP A 966 8.64 10.75 -13.00
CA ASP A 966 9.55 11.32 -11.99
C ASP A 966 11.04 11.19 -12.37
N GLU A 967 11.34 10.61 -13.55
CA GLU A 967 12.71 10.53 -14.05
C GLU A 967 13.17 11.90 -14.59
N PRO A 968 14.45 12.28 -14.39
CA PRO A 968 15.03 13.46 -15.03
C PRO A 968 14.83 13.45 -16.55
N ILE A 969 14.44 14.58 -17.12
CA ILE A 969 14.21 14.68 -18.56
C ILE A 969 15.52 14.98 -19.30
N THR A 970 15.79 14.22 -20.36
CA THR A 970 16.94 14.46 -21.25
C THR A 970 16.67 15.60 -22.24
N ARG A 971 17.74 16.25 -22.72
CA ARG A 971 17.68 17.29 -23.77
C ARG A 971 16.98 16.81 -25.05
N ALA A 972 17.17 15.55 -25.44
CA ALA A 972 16.49 14.95 -26.58
C ALA A 972 14.98 14.78 -26.34
N GLN A 973 14.57 14.27 -25.18
CA GLN A 973 13.15 14.12 -24.83
C GLN A 973 12.44 15.49 -24.74
N ALA A 974 13.06 16.47 -24.11
CA ALA A 974 12.55 17.83 -24.03
C ALA A 974 12.35 18.44 -25.43
N SER A 975 13.34 18.27 -26.32
CA SER A 975 13.25 18.72 -27.72
C SER A 975 12.09 18.07 -28.47
N ALA A 976 11.86 16.77 -28.26
CA ALA A 976 10.75 16.06 -28.89
C ALA A 976 9.38 16.54 -28.40
N LEU A 977 9.21 16.78 -27.10
CA LEU A 977 7.97 17.35 -26.55
C LEU A 977 7.70 18.76 -27.11
N MET A 978 8.72 19.63 -27.11
CA MET A 978 8.60 20.97 -27.70
C MET A 978 8.28 20.93 -29.20
N GLY A 979 8.97 20.06 -29.94
CA GLY A 979 8.77 19.93 -31.39
C GLY A 979 7.35 19.49 -31.74
N ARG A 980 6.74 18.60 -30.95
CA ARG A 980 5.34 18.18 -31.13
C ARG A 980 4.35 19.26 -30.70
N LEU A 981 4.62 19.96 -29.59
CA LEU A 981 3.78 21.05 -29.09
C LEU A 981 3.72 22.23 -30.06
N LEU A 982 4.88 22.67 -30.56
CA LEU A 982 4.99 23.85 -31.42
C LEU A 982 4.71 23.55 -32.89
N ALA A 983 4.87 22.28 -33.30
CA ALA A 983 4.71 21.80 -34.68
C ALA A 983 5.27 22.76 -35.76
N PRO A 984 6.52 23.24 -35.64
CA PRO A 984 7.05 24.25 -36.55
C PRO A 984 7.23 23.72 -37.97
N ASP A 985 6.93 24.56 -38.97
CA ASP A 985 7.09 24.25 -40.41
C ASP A 985 8.56 24.34 -40.86
N VAL A 986 9.45 23.67 -40.11
CA VAL A 986 10.89 23.67 -40.32
C VAL A 986 11.40 22.24 -40.13
N THR A 987 11.95 21.66 -41.19
CA THR A 987 12.46 20.27 -41.18
C THR A 987 13.92 20.22 -41.61
N GLY A 988 14.69 19.30 -41.01
CA GLY A 988 16.10 19.15 -41.32
C GLY A 988 16.84 18.26 -40.34
N THR A 989 18.17 18.26 -40.46
CA THR A 989 19.06 17.41 -39.64
C THR A 989 19.98 18.31 -38.82
N PRO A 990 20.10 18.10 -37.50
CA PRO A 990 20.98 18.91 -36.67
C PRO A 990 22.44 18.67 -37.05
N ASN A 991 23.26 19.72 -36.96
CA ASN A 991 24.68 19.69 -37.33
C ASN A 991 25.55 19.95 -36.08
N PHE A 992 25.72 18.92 -35.26
CA PHE A 992 26.60 18.90 -34.08
C PHE A 992 27.68 17.83 -34.20
N THR A 993 28.78 17.98 -33.47
CA THR A 993 29.91 17.02 -33.49
C THR A 993 29.52 15.64 -32.94
N ASP A 994 28.48 15.59 -32.11
CA ASP A 994 27.93 14.39 -31.48
C ASP A 994 26.60 13.95 -32.12
N SER A 995 26.31 14.38 -33.35
CA SER A 995 25.05 14.05 -34.06
C SER A 995 24.80 12.54 -34.19
N ALA A 996 25.85 11.72 -34.15
CA ALA A 996 25.74 10.25 -34.17
C ALA A 996 25.06 9.66 -32.91
N TYR A 997 24.98 10.42 -31.81
CA TYR A 997 24.31 10.01 -30.56
C TYR A 997 22.89 10.56 -30.44
N ILE A 998 22.41 11.30 -31.44
CA ILE A 998 21.04 11.81 -31.48
C ILE A 998 20.12 10.67 -31.98
N PRO A 999 19.10 10.25 -31.20
CA PRO A 999 18.14 9.27 -31.67
C PRO A 999 17.35 9.78 -32.89
N ASP A 1000 17.00 8.89 -33.82
CA ASP A 1000 16.25 9.25 -35.04
C ASP A 1000 14.95 10.02 -34.74
N TRP A 1001 14.24 9.63 -33.68
CA TRP A 1001 13.01 10.29 -33.24
C TRP A 1001 13.21 11.72 -32.71
N ALA A 1002 14.43 12.05 -32.27
CA ALA A 1002 14.79 13.36 -31.73
C ALA A 1002 15.44 14.29 -32.77
N ALA A 1003 15.92 13.75 -33.90
CA ALA A 1003 16.72 14.51 -34.86
C ALA A 1003 15.99 15.75 -35.41
N ASN A 1004 14.79 15.58 -35.97
CA ASN A 1004 14.03 16.69 -36.51
C ASN A 1004 13.53 17.66 -35.41
N PRO A 1005 13.00 17.20 -34.27
CA PRO A 1005 12.67 18.09 -33.15
C PRO A 1005 13.85 18.94 -32.66
N ILE A 1006 15.05 18.35 -32.52
CA ILE A 1006 16.26 19.08 -32.13
C ILE A 1006 16.62 20.13 -33.18
N TYR A 1007 16.61 19.77 -34.47
CA TYR A 1007 16.85 20.73 -35.56
C TYR A 1007 15.88 21.91 -35.47
N ALA A 1008 14.60 21.64 -35.31
CA ALA A 1008 13.57 22.66 -35.22
C ALA A 1008 13.74 23.56 -33.98
N SER A 1009 13.97 22.98 -32.79
CA SER A 1009 14.22 23.74 -31.56
C SER A 1009 15.45 24.65 -31.66
N VAL A 1010 16.47 24.25 -32.41
CA VAL A 1010 17.67 25.07 -32.66
C VAL A 1010 17.39 26.19 -33.65
N GLN A 1011 16.65 25.92 -34.74
CA GLN A 1011 16.28 26.96 -35.71
C GLN A 1011 15.36 28.04 -35.10
N LEU A 1012 14.49 27.65 -34.18
CA LEU A 1012 13.64 28.56 -33.42
C LEU A 1012 14.39 29.30 -32.30
N GLY A 1013 15.67 29.02 -32.09
CA GLY A 1013 16.47 29.62 -31.02
C GLY A 1013 16.07 29.20 -29.61
N LEU A 1014 15.27 28.14 -29.45
CA LEU A 1014 14.84 27.62 -28.15
C LEU A 1014 15.98 26.90 -27.45
N LEU A 1015 16.79 26.16 -28.21
CA LEU A 1015 17.97 25.44 -27.75
C LEU A 1015 19.21 25.83 -28.58
N ALA A 1016 20.39 25.65 -27.99
CA ALA A 1016 21.68 25.81 -28.66
C ALA A 1016 22.60 24.64 -28.32
N GLY A 1017 23.59 24.40 -29.19
CA GLY A 1017 24.72 23.52 -28.88
C GLY A 1017 25.68 24.19 -27.89
N ASN A 1018 26.53 23.39 -27.29
CA ASN A 1018 27.59 23.83 -26.40
C ASN A 1018 28.76 24.43 -27.20
N ASP A 1019 29.61 25.22 -26.54
CA ASP A 1019 30.79 25.87 -27.15
C ASP A 1019 31.81 24.87 -27.73
N ASP A 1020 31.78 23.61 -27.27
CA ASP A 1020 32.59 22.51 -27.78
C ASP A 1020 32.04 21.87 -29.07
N GLY A 1021 30.93 22.40 -29.60
CA GLY A 1021 30.26 21.94 -30.81
C GLY A 1021 29.31 20.76 -30.61
N THR A 1022 29.11 20.28 -29.38
CA THR A 1022 28.21 19.16 -29.04
C THR A 1022 26.79 19.63 -28.68
N PHE A 1023 25.79 18.76 -28.80
CA PHE A 1023 24.44 18.98 -28.31
C PHE A 1023 24.14 18.28 -26.97
N ARG A 1024 24.80 17.17 -26.70
CA ARG A 1024 24.65 16.27 -25.54
C ARG A 1024 23.21 15.77 -25.37
N PRO A 1025 22.66 15.01 -26.34
CA PRO A 1025 21.24 14.64 -26.37
C PRO A 1025 20.74 13.88 -25.14
N MET A 1026 21.62 13.11 -24.49
CA MET A 1026 21.28 12.27 -23.33
C MET A 1026 21.57 12.94 -21.98
N ASN A 1027 22.07 14.18 -21.95
CA ASN A 1027 22.21 14.92 -20.69
C ASN A 1027 20.84 15.39 -20.21
N ASN A 1028 20.67 15.40 -18.88
CA ASN A 1028 19.46 15.92 -18.23
C ASN A 1028 19.43 17.45 -18.27
N LEU A 1029 18.22 18.02 -18.33
CA LEU A 1029 18.03 19.45 -18.21
C LEU A 1029 17.99 19.90 -16.74
N THR A 1030 18.65 21.01 -16.46
CA THR A 1030 18.52 21.68 -15.15
C THR A 1030 17.28 22.58 -15.09
N ARG A 1031 16.93 23.03 -13.88
CA ARG A 1031 15.85 24.00 -13.64
C ARG A 1031 16.11 25.33 -14.35
N ALA A 1032 17.34 25.82 -14.34
CA ALA A 1032 17.72 27.05 -15.03
C ALA A 1032 17.62 26.93 -16.56
N GLU A 1033 18.07 25.80 -17.12
CA GLU A 1033 17.92 25.53 -18.56
C GLU A 1033 16.45 25.42 -18.96
N SER A 1034 15.65 24.70 -18.18
CA SER A 1034 14.22 24.55 -18.40
C SER A 1034 13.48 25.88 -18.35
N ALA A 1035 13.75 26.72 -17.34
CA ALA A 1035 13.20 28.07 -17.24
C ALA A 1035 13.55 28.93 -18.46
N THR A 1036 14.81 28.87 -18.91
CA THR A 1036 15.26 29.62 -20.10
C THR A 1036 14.54 29.19 -21.37
N ILE A 1037 14.32 27.88 -21.54
CA ILE A 1037 13.57 27.34 -22.66
C ILE A 1037 12.11 27.81 -22.63
N ILE A 1038 11.46 27.75 -21.46
CA ILE A 1038 10.07 28.18 -21.28
C ILE A 1038 9.90 29.67 -21.57
N GLU A 1039 10.80 30.53 -21.08
CA GLU A 1039 10.76 31.96 -21.40
C GLU A 1039 10.87 32.22 -22.90
N ARG A 1040 11.73 31.48 -23.61
CA ARG A 1040 11.87 31.60 -25.07
C ARG A 1040 10.60 31.17 -25.80
N ILE A 1041 9.94 30.09 -25.37
CA ILE A 1041 8.66 29.64 -25.93
C ILE A 1041 7.60 30.73 -25.76
N MET A 1042 7.49 31.32 -24.56
CA MET A 1042 6.53 32.40 -24.28
C MET A 1042 6.78 33.68 -25.09
N ASN A 1043 8.00 33.87 -25.60
CA ASN A 1043 8.39 35.02 -26.39
C ASN A 1043 8.35 34.75 -27.91
N LEU A 1044 7.91 33.56 -28.35
CA LEU A 1044 7.65 33.32 -29.77
C LEU A 1044 6.46 34.19 -30.24
N PRO A 1045 6.53 34.80 -31.44
CA PRO A 1045 5.43 35.58 -31.97
C PRO A 1045 4.20 34.68 -32.19
N THR A 1046 3.04 35.10 -31.67
CA THR A 1046 1.75 34.44 -31.94
C THR A 1046 1.31 34.78 -33.37
N GLU A 1047 1.20 33.77 -34.25
CA GLU A 1047 0.59 33.90 -35.58
C GLU A 1047 -0.92 33.69 -35.57
#